data_AF-A0A8S4SGI2-F1
#
_entry.id   AF-A0A8S4SGI2-F1
#
_cell.length_a   1.000
_cell.length_b   1.000
_cell.length_c   1.000
_cell.angle_alpha   90.00
_cell.angle_beta   90.00
_cell.angle_gamma   90.00
#
_symmetry.space_group_name_H-M   'P 1'
#
loop_
_entity.id
_entity.type
_entity.pdbx_description
1 polymer ?
#
loop_
_entity_poly.entity_id
_entity_poly.type
_entity_poly.pdbx_seq_one_letter_code
_entity_poly.pdbx_strand_id
1 'polypeptide(L)'
;MCDMEELLQDIYREATGPKLISLKKSCQDALELLCMQESSRRASFDLRRACFLPLQIALESKRPRLVGFALQGFHKILRDDRFHRGIEPEDDSLWMPSQLLCATTSVMYHLPDTQVQIFRMYLSMALSPRRTLNGRLCVWACGRCGEAAGAAPHVAAAARAAAAQMLRAYCAQLDEECQELLSEGSPLGRNHIVAVGCYSEVIPVIQYLCSRLSETQLIPKQNPLALFFLDCLLTLMSSLSETVSGNSHFTTFLWQKFCPSLISFLGTPRVDKNIKSREHDGHLVDDSGRGSGALVCAPSFNSKQAKAIYSIANQLVRLVGSTSNLRPVLEALYHRMLLYPPVQHRVEPLRSVRELLHNPKRLCQLVLIKKTDHLERHSDDMAIVRLIMDGIEDCSRSGNPEVVAAAVECVFSLLDALEKLCSGSVEYLPLDMATLILNHWPKLQDADYSGPLTYQTLARLPSPYRDVVAVLQSNESKDNDSSDTSGPENISSGSEAEADSDADNVFLPSRANNPGSPKNAQKEPFHDKTKAVPKTLNLGRCTVTECNVDLERHNARQFVKTLQNSLLPKLINLRTCIEVDEAMQEFASKCCQHNASQPPATACIMNADGVYLATYAALLLTLKQRRTRYYTDTNKIPVPLTEDEFVDEVQGSGVLVYLSATWLRELYQQVLATDLLKDVASAEHPLIHLLSDLGGLDQSPVMSDWQKLKQVSMFYNNANNSPQYQASLRWARRILTCIWDSMVTVFSVPLTGYRNKKHKLRGIITTKINTLGKKKRIAWEGLTIQCLEGLHKAARISTTLSLQNRCSSILALLANSAISQPANGKILSTHALSLDILISARQAALEQRNGSFLQNRISYERGGLCPAVGRKYAADYDNNNNII
;
A
#
# COMPACT_ATOMS: atom_id res chain seq x y z
N MET A 1 27.15 -51.72 -8.23
CA MET A 1 27.83 -50.41 -8.36
C MET A 1 29.31 -50.69 -8.22
N CYS A 2 30.13 -50.36 -9.21
CA CYS A 2 31.57 -50.61 -9.14
C CYS A 2 32.18 -49.87 -7.95
N ASP A 3 33.06 -50.51 -7.20
CA ASP A 3 33.74 -49.95 -6.03
C ASP A 3 34.75 -48.84 -6.42
N MET A 4 35.21 -48.03 -5.46
CA MET A 4 36.19 -46.97 -5.71
C MET A 4 37.53 -47.56 -6.18
N GLU A 5 37.84 -48.73 -5.65
CA GLU A 5 38.99 -49.57 -5.92
C GLU A 5 39.02 -50.02 -7.39
N GLU A 6 37.89 -50.50 -7.93
CA GLU A 6 37.78 -50.88 -9.35
C GLU A 6 38.04 -49.68 -10.27
N LEU A 7 37.53 -48.50 -9.90
CA LEU A 7 37.72 -47.29 -10.69
C LEU A 7 39.19 -46.83 -10.68
N LEU A 8 39.88 -46.91 -9.54
CA LEU A 8 41.30 -46.60 -9.46
C LEU A 8 42.13 -47.61 -10.28
N GLN A 9 41.74 -48.88 -10.32
CA GLN A 9 42.36 -49.88 -11.20
C GLN A 9 42.11 -49.60 -12.68
N ASP A 10 40.92 -49.11 -13.05
CA ASP A 10 40.61 -48.67 -14.42
C ASP A 10 41.47 -47.46 -14.82
N ILE A 11 41.62 -46.47 -13.93
CA ILE A 11 42.49 -45.30 -14.15
C ILE A 11 43.95 -45.74 -14.30
N TYR A 12 44.44 -46.65 -13.45
CA TYR A 12 45.80 -47.19 -13.52
C TYR A 12 46.08 -47.88 -14.86
N ARG A 13 45.12 -48.66 -15.35
CA ARG A 13 45.21 -49.36 -16.66
C ARG A 13 45.21 -48.38 -17.83
N GLU A 14 44.35 -47.36 -17.80
CA GLU A 14 44.22 -46.35 -18.85
C GLU A 14 45.40 -45.35 -18.88
N ALA A 15 46.13 -45.19 -17.76
CA ALA A 15 47.29 -44.32 -17.61
C ALA A 15 48.55 -44.80 -18.38
N THR A 16 48.45 -44.87 -19.71
CA THR A 16 49.55 -45.30 -20.60
C THR A 16 50.41 -44.12 -21.06
N GLY A 17 51.72 -44.24 -20.87
CA GLY A 17 52.74 -43.29 -21.33
C GLY A 17 53.59 -42.66 -20.22
N PRO A 18 54.77 -42.10 -20.56
CA PRO A 18 55.75 -41.61 -19.58
C PRO A 18 55.27 -40.38 -18.79
N LYS A 19 54.36 -39.58 -19.36
CA LYS A 19 53.79 -38.39 -18.69
C LYS A 19 52.78 -38.72 -17.58
N LEU A 20 52.36 -39.98 -17.45
CA LEU A 20 51.34 -40.43 -16.49
C LEU A 20 51.89 -41.38 -15.42
N ILE A 21 53.22 -41.44 -15.25
CA ILE A 21 53.85 -42.28 -14.23
C ILE A 21 53.43 -41.83 -12.82
N SER A 22 53.31 -40.51 -12.60
CA SER A 22 52.81 -39.94 -11.35
C SER A 22 51.37 -40.36 -11.05
N LEU A 23 50.51 -40.44 -12.08
CA LEU A 23 49.13 -40.91 -11.96
C LEU A 23 49.07 -42.39 -11.58
N LYS A 24 49.93 -43.23 -12.17
CA LYS A 24 50.01 -44.64 -11.82
C LYS A 24 50.45 -44.83 -10.37
N LYS A 25 51.48 -44.09 -9.95
CA LYS A 25 51.95 -44.12 -8.56
C LYS A 25 50.86 -43.68 -7.58
N SER A 26 50.18 -42.57 -7.85
CA SER A 26 49.11 -42.09 -6.96
C SER A 26 47.90 -43.02 -6.90
N CYS A 27 47.56 -43.72 -7.99
CA CYS A 27 46.52 -44.75 -7.96
C CYS A 27 46.93 -45.95 -7.10
N GLN A 28 48.18 -46.39 -7.20
CA GLN A 28 48.72 -47.48 -6.39
C GLN A 28 48.75 -47.13 -4.90
N ASP A 29 49.27 -45.95 -4.56
CA ASP A 29 49.30 -45.44 -3.20
C ASP A 29 47.87 -45.35 -2.61
N ALA A 30 46.90 -44.87 -3.39
CA ALA A 30 45.50 -44.80 -2.95
C ALA A 30 44.85 -46.18 -2.75
N LEU A 31 45.13 -47.13 -3.64
CA LEU A 31 44.63 -48.51 -3.53
C LEU A 31 45.18 -49.21 -2.29
N GLU A 32 46.47 -49.07 -2.01
CA GLU A 32 47.10 -49.63 -0.80
C GLU A 32 46.46 -49.07 0.47
N LEU A 33 46.18 -47.76 0.48
CA LEU A 33 45.53 -47.10 1.62
C LEU A 33 44.08 -47.56 1.83
N LEU A 34 43.32 -47.80 0.76
CA LEU A 34 41.95 -48.33 0.84
C LEU A 34 41.94 -49.79 1.33
N CYS A 35 42.85 -50.64 0.82
CA CYS A 35 42.98 -52.02 1.28
C CYS A 35 43.35 -52.11 2.77
N MET A 36 44.19 -51.19 3.27
CA MET A 36 44.53 -51.16 4.70
C MET A 36 43.41 -50.64 5.61
N GLN A 37 42.39 -49.97 5.06
CA GLN A 37 41.29 -49.39 5.84
C GLN A 37 40.42 -50.45 6.53
N GLU A 38 40.27 -51.65 5.95
CA GLU A 38 39.52 -52.75 6.60
C GLU A 38 40.15 -53.18 7.94
N SER A 39 41.43 -52.88 8.16
CA SER A 39 42.20 -53.22 9.36
C SER A 39 42.46 -52.05 10.33
N SER A 40 42.24 -50.79 9.93
CA SER A 40 42.66 -49.59 10.68
C SER A 40 41.58 -48.50 10.70
N ARG A 41 41.23 -47.98 11.89
CA ARG A 41 40.29 -46.85 12.09
C ARG A 41 40.92 -45.50 11.69
N ARG A 42 41.33 -45.35 10.43
CA ARG A 42 41.88 -44.09 9.93
C ARG A 42 40.79 -43.05 9.71
N ALA A 43 41.18 -41.77 9.83
CA ALA A 43 40.27 -40.65 9.65
C ALA A 43 39.85 -40.49 8.18
N SER A 44 38.59 -40.13 7.95
CA SER A 44 38.04 -40.02 6.60
C SER A 44 38.70 -38.94 5.73
N PHE A 45 39.28 -37.88 6.32
CA PHE A 45 40.00 -36.86 5.55
C PHE A 45 41.27 -37.38 4.87
N ASP A 46 41.99 -38.33 5.48
CA ASP A 46 43.19 -38.90 4.90
C ASP A 46 42.87 -39.81 3.71
N LEU A 47 41.81 -40.60 3.84
CA LEU A 47 41.31 -41.47 2.78
C LEU A 47 40.83 -40.66 1.57
N ARG A 48 40.06 -39.59 1.83
CA ARG A 48 39.64 -38.66 0.79
C ARG A 48 40.82 -38.03 0.09
N ARG A 49 41.83 -37.53 0.83
CA ARG A 49 43.03 -36.91 0.24
C ARG A 49 43.80 -37.89 -0.66
N ALA A 50 43.96 -39.13 -0.20
CA ALA A 50 44.60 -40.18 -0.98
C ALA A 50 43.86 -40.47 -2.29
N CYS A 51 42.52 -40.50 -2.26
CA CYS A 51 41.71 -40.74 -3.45
C CYS A 51 41.55 -39.52 -4.35
N PHE A 52 41.53 -38.29 -3.81
CA PHE A 52 41.38 -37.07 -4.59
C PHE A 52 42.63 -36.78 -5.45
N LEU A 53 43.83 -37.12 -4.99
CA LEU A 53 45.07 -36.90 -5.75
C LEU A 53 45.09 -37.59 -7.13
N PRO A 54 44.88 -38.93 -7.25
CA PRO A 54 44.83 -39.57 -8.57
C PRO A 54 43.68 -39.06 -9.43
N LEU A 55 42.52 -38.72 -8.83
CA LEU A 55 41.39 -38.15 -9.57
C LEU A 55 41.69 -36.76 -10.12
N GLN A 56 42.37 -35.90 -9.36
CA GLN A 56 42.80 -34.58 -9.80
C GLN A 56 43.79 -34.71 -10.97
N ILE A 57 44.80 -35.56 -10.85
CA ILE A 57 45.78 -35.77 -11.94
C ILE A 57 45.09 -36.35 -13.18
N ALA A 58 44.13 -37.27 -13.01
CA ALA A 58 43.33 -37.81 -14.10
C ALA A 58 42.47 -36.73 -14.78
N LEU A 59 41.85 -35.84 -14.00
CA LEU A 59 41.08 -34.70 -14.51
C LEU A 59 41.99 -33.73 -15.31
N GLU A 60 43.16 -33.40 -14.80
CA GLU A 60 44.12 -32.48 -15.41
C GLU A 60 44.85 -33.07 -16.64
N SER A 61 44.79 -34.38 -16.83
CA SER A 61 45.38 -35.07 -18.00
C SER A 61 44.79 -34.64 -19.35
N LYS A 62 43.60 -34.04 -19.34
CA LYS A 62 42.79 -33.67 -20.53
C LYS A 62 42.44 -34.85 -21.45
N ARG A 63 42.70 -36.11 -21.06
CA ARG A 63 42.28 -37.29 -21.84
C ARG A 63 40.80 -37.59 -21.53
N PRO A 64 39.90 -37.67 -22.53
CA PRO A 64 38.46 -37.80 -22.30
C PRO A 64 38.06 -38.98 -21.40
N ARG A 65 38.69 -40.15 -21.57
CA ARG A 65 38.43 -41.33 -20.73
C ARG A 65 38.85 -41.13 -19.28
N LEU A 66 40.07 -40.61 -19.05
CA LEU A 66 40.57 -40.31 -17.70
C LEU A 66 39.75 -39.23 -17.00
N VAL A 67 39.31 -38.19 -17.73
CA VAL A 67 38.38 -37.18 -17.23
C VAL A 67 37.05 -37.81 -16.84
N GLY A 68 36.50 -38.71 -17.69
CA GLY A 68 35.28 -39.46 -17.37
C GLY A 68 35.40 -40.28 -16.08
N PHE A 69 36.52 -41.00 -15.91
CA PHE A 69 36.79 -41.74 -14.68
C PHE A 69 36.98 -40.81 -13.47
N ALA A 70 37.69 -39.70 -13.62
CA ALA A 70 37.87 -38.72 -12.55
C ALA A 70 36.52 -38.20 -12.03
N LEU A 71 35.62 -37.82 -12.96
CA LEU A 71 34.29 -37.33 -12.60
C LEU A 71 33.45 -38.39 -11.89
N GLN A 72 33.51 -39.65 -12.34
CA GLN A 72 32.85 -40.76 -11.65
C GLN A 72 33.41 -40.95 -10.24
N GLY A 73 34.73 -40.83 -10.07
CA GLY A 73 35.39 -40.99 -8.77
C GLY A 73 34.98 -39.90 -7.78
N PHE A 74 34.93 -38.64 -8.21
CA PHE A 74 34.44 -37.56 -7.35
C PHE A 74 32.99 -37.82 -6.89
N HIS A 75 32.10 -38.28 -7.79
CA HIS A 75 30.74 -38.66 -7.41
C HIS A 75 30.67 -39.86 -6.47
N LYS A 76 31.57 -40.84 -6.60
CA LYS A 76 31.65 -41.98 -5.68
C LYS A 76 32.09 -41.52 -4.29
N ILE A 77 33.13 -40.68 -4.19
CA ILE A 77 33.60 -40.13 -2.91
C ILE A 77 32.46 -39.42 -2.18
N LEU A 78 31.65 -38.63 -2.89
CA LEU A 78 30.49 -37.91 -2.31
C LEU A 78 29.36 -38.81 -1.83
N ARG A 79 29.29 -40.07 -2.29
CA ARG A 79 28.19 -41.00 -1.97
C ARG A 79 28.59 -42.12 -1.01
N ASP A 80 29.86 -42.52 -1.03
CA ASP A 80 30.36 -43.62 -0.22
C ASP A 80 30.57 -43.16 1.23
N ASP A 81 29.89 -43.85 2.16
CA ASP A 81 29.90 -43.56 3.59
C ASP A 81 31.29 -43.63 4.20
N ARG A 82 32.22 -44.43 3.63
CA ARG A 82 33.59 -44.59 4.14
C ARG A 82 34.37 -43.27 4.15
N PHE A 83 34.04 -42.35 3.24
CA PHE A 83 34.68 -41.03 3.13
C PHE A 83 34.05 -39.97 4.05
N HIS A 84 33.05 -40.33 4.85
CA HIS A 84 32.29 -39.42 5.71
C HIS A 84 32.13 -39.96 7.14
N ARG A 85 33.02 -40.84 7.60
CA ARG A 85 33.00 -41.39 8.97
C ARG A 85 33.80 -40.50 9.91
N GLY A 86 33.26 -40.31 11.11
CA GLY A 86 33.91 -39.51 12.15
C GLY A 86 33.57 -38.02 12.06
N ILE A 87 34.09 -37.27 13.02
CA ILE A 87 33.93 -35.82 13.12
C ILE A 87 35.04 -35.17 12.28
N GLU A 88 34.68 -34.13 11.54
CA GLU A 88 35.67 -33.33 10.79
C GLU A 88 36.65 -32.65 11.77
N PRO A 89 37.94 -32.54 11.44
CA PRO A 89 38.94 -31.91 12.31
C PRO A 89 38.71 -30.40 12.46
N GLU A 90 39.35 -29.75 13.44
CA GLU A 90 39.25 -28.28 13.60
C GLU A 90 39.79 -27.51 12.38
N ASP A 91 40.79 -28.07 11.69
CA ASP A 91 41.31 -27.51 10.44
C ASP A 91 40.31 -27.74 9.30
N ASP A 92 39.62 -26.67 8.95
CA ASP A 92 38.63 -26.64 7.88
C ASP A 92 39.20 -26.87 6.48
N SER A 93 40.53 -26.78 6.28
CA SER A 93 41.18 -27.14 5.01
C SER A 93 41.11 -28.64 4.70
N LEU A 94 40.90 -29.47 5.72
CA LEU A 94 40.81 -30.93 5.60
C LEU A 94 39.37 -31.41 5.38
N TRP A 95 38.38 -30.54 5.51
CA TRP A 95 36.97 -30.89 5.34
C TRP A 95 36.65 -31.30 3.91
N MET A 96 35.58 -32.07 3.74
CA MET A 96 35.13 -32.52 2.42
C MET A 96 35.07 -31.39 1.38
N PRO A 97 34.44 -30.23 1.69
CA PRO A 97 34.31 -29.17 0.69
C PRO A 97 35.64 -28.54 0.29
N SER A 98 36.57 -28.36 1.24
CA SER A 98 37.90 -27.82 0.97
C SER A 98 38.69 -28.75 0.06
N GLN A 99 38.69 -30.05 0.37
CA GLN A 99 39.41 -31.05 -0.41
C GLN A 99 38.85 -31.16 -1.84
N LEU A 100 37.51 -31.15 -1.98
CA LEU A 100 36.87 -31.17 -3.30
C LEU A 100 37.20 -29.90 -4.11
N LEU A 101 37.04 -28.71 -3.52
CA LEU A 101 37.36 -27.43 -4.17
C LEU A 101 38.84 -27.33 -4.58
N CYS A 102 39.73 -27.92 -3.78
CA CYS A 102 41.16 -28.03 -4.11
C CYS A 102 41.37 -28.96 -5.32
N ALA A 103 40.79 -30.16 -5.29
CA ALA A 103 40.91 -31.17 -6.35
C ALA A 103 40.33 -30.69 -7.70
N THR A 104 39.37 -29.76 -7.68
CA THR A 104 38.72 -29.19 -8.87
C THR A 104 39.20 -27.76 -9.19
N THR A 105 40.40 -27.37 -8.74
CA THR A 105 40.97 -26.03 -9.01
C THR A 105 41.09 -25.70 -10.49
N SER A 106 41.30 -26.71 -11.33
CA SER A 106 41.41 -26.54 -12.78
C SER A 106 40.07 -26.38 -13.52
N VAL A 107 38.92 -26.29 -12.82
CA VAL A 107 37.56 -26.28 -13.40
C VAL A 107 37.42 -25.39 -14.64
N MET A 108 37.91 -24.15 -14.61
CA MET A 108 37.74 -23.19 -15.71
C MET A 108 38.52 -23.53 -16.97
N TYR A 109 39.51 -24.41 -16.89
CA TYR A 109 40.33 -24.83 -18.04
C TYR A 109 39.79 -26.06 -18.78
N HIS A 110 38.67 -26.61 -18.31
CA HIS A 110 38.02 -27.79 -18.91
C HIS A 110 36.92 -27.43 -19.90
N LEU A 111 36.44 -28.44 -20.65
CA LEU A 111 35.32 -28.29 -21.57
C LEU A 111 34.01 -27.97 -20.82
N PRO A 112 33.04 -27.28 -21.46
CA PRO A 112 31.79 -26.88 -20.81
C PRO A 112 31.01 -28.02 -20.15
N ASP A 113 30.98 -29.21 -20.76
CA ASP A 113 30.31 -30.38 -20.18
C ASP A 113 30.98 -30.85 -18.89
N THR A 114 32.31 -30.87 -18.86
CA THR A 114 33.10 -31.20 -17.66
C THR A 114 32.88 -30.16 -16.57
N GLN A 115 32.86 -28.86 -16.93
CA GLN A 115 32.57 -27.78 -15.99
C GLN A 115 31.20 -27.95 -15.32
N VAL A 116 30.16 -28.25 -16.10
CA VAL A 116 28.81 -28.52 -15.57
C VAL A 116 28.81 -29.70 -14.59
N GLN A 117 29.51 -30.79 -14.90
CA GLN A 117 29.59 -31.93 -13.99
C GLN A 117 30.31 -31.59 -12.69
N ILE A 118 31.38 -30.79 -12.74
CA ILE A 118 32.07 -30.29 -11.54
C ILE A 118 31.14 -29.41 -10.69
N PHE A 119 30.40 -28.48 -11.30
CA PHE A 119 29.43 -27.67 -10.55
C PHE A 119 28.27 -28.50 -9.97
N ARG A 120 27.86 -29.58 -10.65
CA ARG A 120 26.90 -30.55 -10.09
C ARG A 120 27.45 -31.27 -8.86
N MET A 121 28.76 -31.51 -8.79
CA MET A 121 29.40 -32.07 -7.58
C MET A 121 29.31 -31.08 -6.43
N TYR A 122 29.59 -29.80 -6.64
CA TYR A 122 29.43 -28.77 -5.60
C TYR A 122 27.98 -28.68 -5.11
N LEU A 123 27.02 -28.76 -6.03
CA LEU A 123 25.60 -28.80 -5.69
C LEU A 123 25.24 -30.06 -4.89
N SER A 124 25.73 -31.23 -5.31
CA SER A 124 25.50 -32.50 -4.62
C SER A 124 26.09 -32.50 -3.21
N MET A 125 27.25 -31.88 -3.03
CA MET A 125 27.88 -31.68 -1.73
C MET A 125 27.03 -30.79 -0.82
N ALA A 126 26.52 -29.66 -1.35
CA ALA A 126 25.66 -28.75 -0.59
C ALA A 126 24.32 -29.39 -0.19
N LEU A 127 23.84 -30.39 -0.94
CA LEU A 127 22.64 -31.16 -0.63
C LEU A 127 22.89 -32.36 0.29
N SER A 128 24.15 -32.68 0.61
CA SER A 128 24.46 -33.82 1.47
C SER A 128 23.97 -33.56 2.91
N PRO A 129 23.33 -34.54 3.58
CA PRO A 129 22.92 -34.38 4.98
C PRO A 129 24.12 -34.27 5.94
N ARG A 130 25.33 -34.64 5.50
CA ARG A 130 26.58 -34.56 6.28
C ARG A 130 27.46 -33.40 5.85
N ARG A 131 26.85 -32.36 5.29
CA ARG A 131 27.54 -31.16 4.83
C ARG A 131 28.12 -30.39 6.02
N THR A 132 29.36 -29.96 5.89
CA THR A 132 30.05 -29.10 6.86
C THR A 132 30.54 -27.85 6.14
N LEU A 133 29.81 -26.75 6.29
CA LEU A 133 30.13 -25.48 5.63
C LEU A 133 30.47 -24.41 6.67
N ASN A 134 31.38 -23.51 6.30
CA ASN A 134 31.68 -22.30 7.06
C ASN A 134 31.76 -21.10 6.10
N GLY A 135 31.86 -19.89 6.65
CA GLY A 135 31.92 -18.66 5.85
C GLY A 135 33.06 -18.65 4.82
N ARG A 136 34.25 -19.15 5.19
CA ARG A 136 35.44 -19.22 4.31
C ARG A 136 35.21 -20.11 3.10
N LEU A 137 34.61 -21.28 3.31
CA LEU A 137 34.25 -22.24 2.27
C LEU A 137 33.20 -21.69 1.31
N CYS A 138 32.18 -21.01 1.85
CA CYS A 138 31.18 -20.34 1.03
C CYS A 138 31.80 -19.24 0.16
N VAL A 139 32.69 -18.43 0.71
CA VAL A 139 33.45 -17.41 -0.05
C VAL A 139 34.26 -18.06 -1.17
N TRP A 140 35.01 -19.13 -0.87
CA TRP A 140 35.82 -19.83 -1.85
C TRP A 140 34.97 -20.42 -3.00
N ALA A 141 33.89 -21.11 -2.66
CA ALA A 141 32.99 -21.68 -3.66
C ALA A 141 32.27 -20.62 -4.49
N CYS A 142 31.79 -19.53 -3.87
CA CYS A 142 31.19 -18.40 -4.58
C CYS A 142 32.20 -17.73 -5.51
N GLY A 143 33.45 -17.58 -5.10
CA GLY A 143 34.53 -17.09 -5.96
C GLY A 143 34.72 -17.96 -7.20
N ARG A 144 34.83 -19.29 -7.01
CA ARG A 144 34.96 -20.27 -8.10
C ARG A 144 33.74 -20.28 -9.02
N CYS A 145 32.52 -20.24 -8.49
CA CYS A 145 31.32 -20.16 -9.31
C CYS A 145 31.20 -18.80 -10.04
N GLY A 146 31.72 -17.72 -9.44
CA GLY A 146 31.76 -16.39 -10.04
C GLY A 146 32.64 -16.32 -11.28
N GLU A 147 33.77 -17.03 -11.31
CA GLU A 147 34.62 -17.13 -12.51
C GLU A 147 33.85 -17.70 -13.72
N ALA A 148 32.89 -18.61 -13.48
CA ALA A 148 32.02 -19.17 -14.52
C ALA A 148 30.82 -18.28 -14.89
N ALA A 149 30.64 -17.12 -14.27
CA ALA A 149 29.51 -16.23 -14.58
C ALA A 149 29.55 -15.71 -16.03
N GLY A 150 30.75 -15.54 -16.59
CA GLY A 150 30.97 -15.15 -17.99
C GLY A 150 31.06 -16.31 -18.98
N ALA A 151 30.93 -17.56 -18.53
CA ALA A 151 31.02 -18.75 -19.38
C ALA A 151 29.73 -18.97 -20.20
N ALA A 152 29.68 -20.07 -20.96
CA ALA A 152 28.50 -20.45 -21.74
C ALA A 152 27.23 -20.55 -20.85
N PRO A 153 26.02 -20.24 -21.36
CA PRO A 153 24.82 -20.11 -20.54
C PRO A 153 24.48 -21.32 -19.65
N HIS A 154 24.72 -22.54 -20.14
CA HIS A 154 24.51 -23.77 -19.38
C HIS A 154 25.53 -23.96 -18.25
N VAL A 155 26.79 -23.57 -18.45
CA VAL A 155 27.83 -23.56 -17.41
C VAL A 155 27.51 -22.50 -16.35
N ALA A 156 27.22 -21.27 -16.79
CA ALA A 156 26.87 -20.18 -15.88
C ALA A 156 25.61 -20.52 -15.06
N ALA A 157 24.65 -21.23 -15.64
CA ALA A 157 23.47 -21.73 -14.93
C ALA A 157 23.82 -22.80 -13.88
N ALA A 158 24.69 -23.76 -14.22
CA ALA A 158 25.17 -24.77 -13.28
C ALA A 158 25.96 -24.15 -12.12
N ALA A 159 26.86 -23.21 -12.41
CA ALA A 159 27.63 -22.46 -11.41
C ALA A 159 26.72 -21.63 -10.49
N ARG A 160 25.73 -20.92 -11.05
CA ARG A 160 24.71 -20.21 -10.26
C ARG A 160 23.91 -21.14 -9.36
N ALA A 161 23.46 -22.28 -9.87
CA ALA A 161 22.72 -23.26 -9.08
C ALA A 161 23.56 -23.82 -7.93
N ALA A 162 24.84 -24.14 -8.19
CA ALA A 162 25.78 -24.63 -7.19
C ALA A 162 26.04 -23.59 -6.08
N ALA A 163 26.34 -22.35 -6.45
CA ALA A 163 26.56 -21.27 -5.49
C ALA A 163 25.30 -21.00 -4.66
N ALA A 164 24.14 -20.88 -5.30
CA ALA A 164 22.88 -20.64 -4.61
C ALA A 164 22.55 -21.79 -3.62
N GLN A 165 22.76 -23.04 -4.04
CA GLN A 165 22.50 -24.18 -3.16
C GLN A 165 23.46 -24.24 -1.97
N MET A 166 24.74 -23.91 -2.18
CA MET A 166 25.70 -23.85 -1.08
C MET A 166 25.35 -22.76 -0.07
N LEU A 167 24.90 -21.58 -0.53
CA LEU A 167 24.48 -20.50 0.36
C LEU A 167 23.19 -20.85 1.12
N ARG A 168 22.21 -21.49 0.46
CA ARG A 168 21.00 -22.00 1.13
C ARG A 168 21.33 -23.01 2.20
N ALA A 169 22.18 -23.97 1.85
CA ALA A 169 22.68 -24.97 2.77
C ALA A 169 23.34 -24.26 3.96
N TYR A 170 24.30 -23.37 3.73
CA TYR A 170 24.97 -22.64 4.80
C TYR A 170 24.00 -21.91 5.75
N CYS A 171 23.01 -21.16 5.21
CA CYS A 171 21.99 -20.52 6.05
C CYS A 171 21.17 -21.53 6.87
N ALA A 172 20.81 -22.68 6.29
CA ALA A 172 20.09 -23.73 7.00
C ALA A 172 20.94 -24.37 8.11
N GLN A 173 22.26 -24.52 7.90
CA GLN A 173 23.16 -25.02 8.95
C GLN A 173 23.24 -24.04 10.13
N LEU A 174 23.34 -22.74 9.87
CA LEU A 174 23.32 -21.72 10.92
C LEU A 174 21.99 -21.71 11.70
N ASP A 175 20.87 -21.96 11.01
CA ASP A 175 19.56 -22.04 11.65
C ASP A 175 19.41 -23.31 12.50
N GLU A 176 19.89 -24.46 12.02
CA GLU A 176 19.99 -25.71 12.78
C GLU A 176 20.85 -25.51 14.05
N GLU A 177 22.05 -24.93 13.92
CA GLU A 177 22.93 -24.60 15.05
C GLU A 177 22.26 -23.66 16.06
N CYS A 178 21.56 -22.62 15.59
CA CYS A 178 20.82 -21.70 16.45
C CYS A 178 19.71 -22.43 17.22
N GLN A 179 18.94 -23.29 16.55
CA GLN A 179 17.86 -24.07 17.17
C GLN A 179 18.39 -25.10 18.18
N GLU A 180 19.50 -25.77 17.89
CA GLU A 180 20.16 -26.70 18.81
C GLU A 180 20.60 -25.98 20.09
N LEU A 181 21.20 -24.78 19.96
CA LEU A 181 21.60 -23.96 21.11
C LEU A 181 20.42 -23.45 21.95
N LEU A 182 19.23 -23.32 21.35
CA LEU A 182 17.99 -22.94 22.03
C LEU A 182 17.26 -24.12 22.70
N SER A 183 17.63 -25.37 22.39
CA SER A 183 16.97 -26.58 22.90
C SER A 183 17.25 -26.85 24.38
N GLU A 184 16.30 -27.50 25.09
CA GLU A 184 16.32 -27.69 26.56
C GLU A 184 17.40 -28.64 27.12
N GLY A 185 18.40 -29.03 26.32
CA GLY A 185 19.52 -29.90 26.75
C GLY A 185 20.93 -29.29 26.60
N SER A 186 21.06 -28.04 26.17
CA SER A 186 22.35 -27.40 25.88
C SER A 186 23.09 -26.91 27.15
N PRO A 187 24.41 -27.14 27.29
CA PRO A 187 25.22 -26.68 28.43
C PRO A 187 25.29 -25.15 28.56
N LEU A 188 24.91 -24.39 27.53
CA LEU A 188 24.90 -22.92 27.49
C LEU A 188 23.53 -22.30 27.85
N GLY A 189 22.57 -23.13 28.26
CA GLY A 189 21.35 -22.76 29.00
C GLY A 189 20.63 -21.49 28.55
N ARG A 190 19.62 -21.59 27.67
CA ARG A 190 18.63 -20.54 27.36
C ARG A 190 19.20 -19.13 27.03
N ASN A 191 20.48 -18.98 26.76
CA ASN A 191 21.10 -17.69 26.43
C ASN A 191 20.83 -17.34 24.97
N HIS A 192 19.67 -16.74 24.72
CA HIS A 192 19.22 -16.33 23.39
C HIS A 192 20.27 -15.50 22.62
N ILE A 193 21.05 -14.68 23.33
CA ILE A 193 22.14 -13.87 22.77
C ILE A 193 23.27 -14.74 22.19
N VAL A 194 23.64 -15.83 22.88
CA VAL A 194 24.70 -16.73 22.43
C VAL A 194 24.23 -17.57 21.25
N ALA A 195 22.99 -18.08 21.30
CA ALA A 195 22.41 -18.86 20.22
C ALA A 195 22.33 -18.06 18.91
N VAL A 196 21.83 -16.83 18.98
CA VAL A 196 21.74 -15.92 17.83
C VAL A 196 23.13 -15.40 17.40
N GLY A 197 24.16 -15.57 18.23
CA GLY A 197 25.56 -15.23 17.93
C GLY A 197 26.13 -15.97 16.72
N CYS A 198 25.69 -17.20 16.42
CA CYS A 198 26.20 -17.99 15.28
C CYS A 198 26.00 -17.26 13.94
N TYR A 199 24.95 -16.44 13.80
CA TYR A 199 24.73 -15.67 12.58
C TYR A 199 25.80 -14.62 12.29
N SER A 200 26.69 -14.29 13.24
CA SER A 200 27.84 -13.42 12.95
C SER A 200 28.76 -14.01 11.88
N GLU A 201 28.78 -15.33 11.71
CA GLU A 201 29.54 -16.04 10.68
C GLU A 201 29.08 -15.74 9.23
N VAL A 202 27.88 -15.16 9.04
CA VAL A 202 27.43 -14.75 7.69
C VAL A 202 28.05 -13.43 7.23
N ILE A 203 28.51 -12.59 8.17
CA ILE A 203 29.00 -11.23 7.88
C ILE A 203 30.17 -11.24 6.88
N PRO A 204 31.23 -12.06 7.05
CA PRO A 204 32.34 -12.09 6.11
C PRO A 204 31.93 -12.51 4.70
N VAL A 205 30.92 -13.39 4.57
CA VAL A 205 30.39 -13.84 3.27
C VAL A 205 29.68 -12.69 2.55
N ILE A 206 28.81 -11.98 3.25
CA ILE A 206 28.11 -10.81 2.69
C ILE A 206 29.12 -9.73 2.32
N GLN A 207 30.09 -9.46 3.20
CA GLN A 207 31.14 -8.47 2.97
C GLN A 207 31.96 -8.80 1.72
N TYR A 208 32.40 -10.05 1.56
CA TYR A 208 33.08 -10.51 0.34
C TYR A 208 32.25 -10.25 -0.91
N LEU A 209 30.97 -10.66 -0.91
CA LEU A 209 30.08 -10.48 -2.06
C LEU A 209 29.86 -8.99 -2.38
N CYS A 210 29.73 -8.13 -1.36
CA CYS A 210 29.64 -6.68 -1.53
C CYS A 210 30.92 -6.08 -2.10
N SER A 211 32.10 -6.45 -1.59
CA SER A 211 33.39 -5.98 -2.12
C SER A 211 33.56 -6.36 -3.59
N ARG A 212 33.27 -7.63 -3.93
CA ARG A 212 33.32 -8.09 -5.33
C ARG A 212 32.30 -7.39 -6.21
N LEU A 213 31.09 -7.12 -5.71
CA LEU A 213 30.08 -6.35 -6.42
C LEU A 213 30.57 -4.91 -6.69
N SER A 214 31.17 -4.23 -5.72
CA SER A 214 31.74 -2.89 -5.89
C SER A 214 32.87 -2.87 -6.92
N GLU A 215 33.76 -3.86 -6.94
CA GLU A 215 34.81 -3.98 -7.97
C GLU A 215 34.22 -4.08 -9.39
N THR A 216 33.10 -4.79 -9.55
CA THR A 216 32.46 -4.90 -10.87
C THR A 216 31.90 -3.59 -11.42
N GLN A 217 31.66 -2.59 -10.57
CA GLN A 217 31.13 -1.27 -10.99
C GLN A 217 32.17 -0.42 -11.71
N LEU A 218 33.47 -0.68 -11.50
CA LEU A 218 34.56 0.06 -12.15
C LEU A 218 34.67 -0.25 -13.66
N ILE A 219 34.00 -1.30 -14.13
CA ILE A 219 34.02 -1.75 -15.54
C ILE A 219 32.57 -1.79 -16.06
N PRO A 220 32.03 -0.68 -16.58
CA PRO A 220 30.58 -0.51 -16.84
C PRO A 220 30.01 -1.26 -18.05
N LYS A 221 30.67 -2.33 -18.55
CA LYS A 221 30.05 -3.22 -19.54
C LYS A 221 29.05 -4.14 -18.81
N GLN A 222 27.92 -4.47 -19.44
CA GLN A 222 26.87 -5.36 -18.91
C GLN A 222 27.49 -6.63 -18.29
N ASN A 223 27.79 -6.60 -16.99
CA ASN A 223 28.66 -7.59 -16.39
C ASN A 223 27.81 -8.74 -15.83
N PRO A 224 27.80 -9.94 -16.46
CA PRO A 224 27.09 -11.09 -15.91
C PRO A 224 27.60 -11.46 -14.50
N LEU A 225 28.83 -11.06 -14.18
CA LEU A 225 29.43 -11.24 -12.85
C LEU A 225 28.75 -10.40 -11.76
N ALA A 226 28.36 -9.15 -12.06
CA ALA A 226 27.65 -8.31 -11.09
C ALA A 226 26.26 -8.88 -10.77
N LEU A 227 25.57 -9.42 -11.79
CA LEU A 227 24.28 -10.09 -11.59
C LEU A 227 24.45 -11.38 -10.77
N PHE A 228 25.52 -12.16 -11.01
CA PHE A 228 25.83 -13.33 -10.21
C PHE A 228 26.00 -13.01 -8.71
N PHE A 229 26.74 -11.96 -8.35
CA PHE A 229 26.92 -11.58 -6.95
C PHE A 229 25.62 -11.06 -6.32
N LEU A 230 24.80 -10.32 -7.07
CA LEU A 230 23.47 -9.91 -6.61
C LEU A 230 22.54 -11.10 -6.38
N ASP A 231 22.56 -12.11 -7.26
CA ASP A 231 21.80 -13.35 -7.08
C ASP A 231 22.27 -14.14 -5.83
N CYS A 232 23.57 -14.14 -5.56
CA CYS A 232 24.13 -14.74 -4.34
C CYS A 232 23.68 -14.00 -3.08
N LEU A 233 23.77 -12.67 -3.08
CA LEU A 233 23.27 -11.82 -1.99
C LEU A 233 21.78 -12.01 -1.76
N LEU A 234 20.98 -12.03 -2.83
CA LEU A 234 19.55 -12.30 -2.75
C LEU A 234 19.29 -13.68 -2.16
N THR A 235 20.05 -14.70 -2.57
CA THR A 235 19.92 -16.06 -2.02
C THR A 235 20.23 -16.11 -0.53
N LEU A 236 21.28 -15.44 -0.07
CA LEU A 236 21.58 -15.31 1.37
C LEU A 236 20.41 -14.64 2.11
N MET A 237 20.01 -13.45 1.66
CA MET A 237 18.95 -12.68 2.32
C MET A 237 17.59 -13.39 2.29
N SER A 238 17.30 -14.20 1.27
CA SER A 238 16.06 -14.99 1.21
C SER A 238 16.09 -16.24 2.09
N SER A 239 17.28 -16.76 2.42
CA SER A 239 17.44 -18.04 3.13
C SER A 239 17.75 -17.86 4.61
N LEU A 240 18.17 -16.67 5.03
CA LEU A 240 18.34 -16.35 6.45
C LEU A 240 17.00 -16.35 7.19
N SER A 241 17.00 -16.90 8.40
CA SER A 241 15.87 -16.91 9.33
C SER A 241 15.59 -15.51 9.88
N GLU A 242 14.35 -15.23 10.28
CA GLU A 242 13.97 -13.93 10.88
C GLU A 242 14.60 -13.71 12.26
N THR A 243 15.00 -14.78 12.93
CA THR A 243 15.74 -14.78 14.22
C THR A 243 17.10 -14.07 14.13
N VAL A 244 17.66 -13.94 12.93
CA VAL A 244 18.93 -13.24 12.69
C VAL A 244 18.90 -11.77 13.13
N SER A 245 17.71 -11.17 13.19
CA SER A 245 17.49 -9.80 13.67
C SER A 245 17.88 -9.59 15.13
N GLY A 246 17.94 -10.66 15.94
CA GLY A 246 18.41 -10.61 17.32
C GLY A 246 19.93 -10.42 17.45
N ASN A 247 20.71 -10.61 16.36
CA ASN A 247 22.16 -10.48 16.40
C ASN A 247 22.56 -9.01 16.22
N SER A 248 23.14 -8.41 17.26
CA SER A 248 23.57 -7.00 17.25
C SER A 248 24.70 -6.72 16.24
N HIS A 249 25.65 -7.65 16.06
CA HIS A 249 26.73 -7.50 15.07
C HIS A 249 26.17 -7.50 13.65
N PHE A 250 25.25 -8.42 13.34
CA PHE A 250 24.62 -8.51 12.02
C PHE A 250 23.81 -7.26 11.71
N THR A 251 22.94 -6.82 12.63
CA THR A 251 22.14 -5.60 12.45
C THR A 251 23.02 -4.36 12.32
N THR A 252 24.11 -4.26 13.08
CA THR A 252 25.08 -3.16 12.96
C THR A 252 25.76 -3.14 11.59
N PHE A 253 26.24 -4.29 11.14
CA PHE A 253 26.84 -4.44 9.82
C PHE A 253 25.86 -4.09 8.69
N LEU A 254 24.58 -4.46 8.82
CA LEU A 254 23.56 -4.17 7.81
C LEU A 254 23.43 -2.68 7.53
N TRP A 255 23.28 -1.84 8.56
CA TRP A 255 23.12 -0.39 8.33
C TRP A 255 24.42 0.33 8.03
N GLN A 256 25.56 -0.13 8.56
CA GLN A 256 26.85 0.55 8.37
C GLN A 256 27.47 0.27 7.01
N LYS A 257 27.29 -0.94 6.48
CA LYS A 257 28.00 -1.40 5.28
C LYS A 257 27.06 -1.92 4.20
N PHE A 258 26.20 -2.89 4.51
CA PHE A 258 25.42 -3.59 3.48
C PHE A 258 24.42 -2.68 2.75
N CYS A 259 23.50 -2.04 3.50
CA CYS A 259 22.49 -1.18 2.89
C CYS A 259 23.11 0.05 2.19
N PRO A 260 24.12 0.75 2.76
CA PRO A 260 24.86 1.78 2.03
C PRO A 260 25.48 1.30 0.72
N SER A 261 26.06 0.08 0.68
CA SER A 261 26.57 -0.51 -0.57
C SER A 261 25.48 -0.71 -1.62
N LEU A 262 24.28 -1.17 -1.22
CA LEU A 262 23.14 -1.31 -2.15
C LEU A 262 22.62 0.03 -2.66
N ILE A 263 22.53 1.03 -1.77
CA ILE A 263 22.12 2.40 -2.13
C ILE A 263 23.12 2.98 -3.14
N SER A 264 24.42 2.83 -2.88
CA SER A 264 25.48 3.23 -3.80
C SER A 264 25.39 2.49 -5.14
N PHE A 265 24.98 1.22 -5.13
CA PHE A 265 24.77 0.45 -6.35
C PHE A 265 23.57 0.93 -7.15
N LEU A 266 22.48 1.38 -6.53
CA LEU A 266 21.37 2.06 -7.22
C LEU A 266 21.73 3.48 -7.70
N GLY A 267 23.00 3.86 -7.58
CA GLY A 267 23.64 5.03 -8.15
C GLY A 267 24.20 5.97 -7.11
N THR A 268 25.34 6.55 -7.47
CA THR A 268 25.94 7.72 -6.86
C THR A 268 26.21 8.75 -7.96
N PRO A 269 26.32 10.05 -7.64
CA PRO A 269 26.73 11.08 -8.58
C PRO A 269 28.02 10.78 -9.35
N ARG A 270 28.86 9.88 -8.82
CA ARG A 270 30.14 9.44 -9.39
C ARG A 270 30.02 8.63 -10.69
N VAL A 271 28.89 7.96 -10.94
CA VAL A 271 28.72 7.09 -12.13
C VAL A 271 27.94 7.80 -13.24
N ASP A 272 27.10 8.77 -12.87
CA ASP A 272 26.24 9.49 -13.81
C ASP A 272 26.77 10.91 -14.06
N LYS A 273 27.55 11.08 -15.13
CA LYS A 273 28.07 12.39 -15.60
C LYS A 273 26.99 13.39 -16.07
N ASN A 274 25.71 13.07 -15.89
CA ASN A 274 24.55 13.81 -16.43
C ASN A 274 23.64 14.38 -15.32
N ILE A 275 24.20 14.79 -14.18
CA ILE A 275 23.47 15.50 -13.13
C ILE A 275 23.58 17.00 -13.42
N LYS A 276 22.50 17.63 -13.89
CA LYS A 276 22.34 19.10 -13.82
C LYS A 276 21.40 19.43 -12.66
N SER A 277 21.85 20.30 -11.75
CA SER A 277 20.96 20.95 -10.78
C SER A 277 19.87 21.69 -11.52
N ARG A 278 18.62 21.59 -11.06
CA ARG A 278 17.52 22.39 -11.60
C ARG A 278 17.83 23.86 -11.30
N GLU A 279 18.19 24.65 -12.30
CA GLU A 279 18.23 26.11 -12.15
C GLU A 279 16.80 26.58 -11.84
N HIS A 280 16.71 27.38 -10.79
CA HIS A 280 15.47 27.87 -10.23
C HIS A 280 14.97 29.03 -11.09
N ASP A 281 14.34 28.75 -12.23
CA ASP A 281 13.70 29.82 -13.00
C ASP A 281 12.36 30.16 -12.34
N GLY A 282 12.23 31.43 -11.95
CA GLY A 282 11.13 31.92 -11.13
C GLY A 282 9.78 31.82 -11.85
N HIS A 283 8.74 31.66 -11.03
CA HIS A 283 7.31 31.58 -11.37
C HIS A 283 6.78 30.20 -11.80
N LEU A 284 5.85 29.67 -10.98
CA LEU A 284 5.16 28.36 -11.03
C LEU A 284 5.88 27.23 -10.29
N VAL A 285 5.68 27.22 -8.97
CA VAL A 285 5.99 26.06 -8.12
C VAL A 285 4.97 24.96 -8.44
N ASP A 286 5.33 24.05 -9.36
CA ASP A 286 4.67 22.75 -9.47
C ASP A 286 5.29 21.85 -8.39
N ASP A 287 4.49 21.41 -7.42
CA ASP A 287 4.87 20.57 -6.25
C ASP A 287 5.39 19.16 -6.62
N SER A 288 5.64 18.93 -7.91
CA SER A 288 6.07 17.68 -8.52
C SER A 288 7.60 17.58 -8.51
N GLY A 289 8.15 17.09 -7.39
CA GLY A 289 9.58 16.76 -7.27
C GLY A 289 10.23 17.30 -6.00
N ARG A 290 9.92 16.68 -4.86
CA ARG A 290 10.55 17.02 -3.58
C ARG A 290 11.97 16.46 -3.48
N GLY A 291 12.96 17.29 -3.83
CA GLY A 291 14.26 17.32 -3.16
C GLY A 291 15.22 16.15 -3.37
N SER A 292 15.64 15.89 -4.61
CA SER A 292 16.96 15.35 -4.98
C SER A 292 17.06 15.42 -6.49
N GLY A 293 18.21 15.82 -7.05
CA GLY A 293 18.39 15.94 -8.49
C GLY A 293 17.88 14.70 -9.22
N ALA A 294 16.81 14.86 -10.01
CA ALA A 294 16.27 13.79 -10.83
C ALA A 294 17.23 13.55 -11.99
N LEU A 295 17.61 12.29 -12.22
CA LEU A 295 18.38 11.92 -13.41
C LEU A 295 17.55 12.26 -14.66
N VAL A 296 18.14 12.99 -15.61
CA VAL A 296 17.49 13.31 -16.89
C VAL A 296 17.44 12.08 -17.83
N CYS A 297 18.26 11.05 -17.54
CA CYS A 297 18.31 9.80 -18.29
C CYS A 297 17.98 8.58 -17.42
N ALA A 298 17.61 7.48 -18.09
CA ALA A 298 17.41 6.18 -17.47
C ALA A 298 18.57 5.82 -16.53
N PRO A 299 18.32 5.20 -15.36
CA PRO A 299 19.39 4.73 -14.50
C PRO A 299 20.37 3.89 -15.31
N SER A 300 21.67 4.11 -15.15
CA SER A 300 22.74 3.42 -15.89
C SER A 300 22.84 1.90 -15.60
N PHE A 301 21.86 1.33 -14.89
CA PHE A 301 21.83 -0.07 -14.46
C PHE A 301 21.11 -1.00 -15.43
N ASN A 302 21.58 -2.25 -15.50
CA ASN A 302 20.84 -3.32 -16.17
C ASN A 302 19.54 -3.60 -15.40
N SER A 303 18.40 -3.65 -16.11
CA SER A 303 17.07 -3.95 -15.53
C SER A 303 17.06 -5.20 -14.64
N LYS A 304 17.86 -6.23 -14.97
CA LYS A 304 17.97 -7.46 -14.17
C LYS A 304 18.69 -7.25 -12.84
N GLN A 305 19.74 -6.43 -12.82
CA GLN A 305 20.50 -6.11 -11.60
C GLN A 305 19.65 -5.27 -10.65
N ALA A 306 18.95 -4.27 -11.17
CA ALA A 306 18.02 -3.45 -10.39
C ALA A 306 16.93 -4.31 -9.75
N LYS A 307 16.33 -5.23 -10.50
CA LYS A 307 15.32 -6.17 -9.99
C LYS A 307 15.84 -7.04 -8.83
N ALA A 308 17.09 -7.50 -8.92
CA ALA A 308 17.71 -8.27 -7.83
C ALA A 308 17.82 -7.42 -6.55
N ILE A 309 18.20 -6.15 -6.66
CA ILE A 309 18.30 -5.23 -5.52
C ILE A 309 16.93 -4.94 -4.92
N TYR A 310 15.91 -4.72 -5.74
CA TYR A 310 14.54 -4.51 -5.24
C TYR A 310 14.05 -5.73 -4.47
N SER A 311 14.38 -6.93 -4.96
CA SER A 311 14.08 -8.19 -4.27
C SER A 311 14.86 -8.31 -2.95
N ILE A 312 16.13 -7.89 -2.90
CA ILE A 312 16.92 -7.82 -1.67
C ILE A 312 16.28 -6.84 -0.67
N ALA A 313 15.84 -5.67 -1.12
CA ALA A 313 15.14 -4.68 -0.28
C ALA A 313 13.91 -5.28 0.40
N ASN A 314 13.10 -6.03 -0.36
CA ASN A 314 11.94 -6.74 0.18
C ASN A 314 12.32 -7.83 1.21
N GLN A 315 13.44 -8.53 1.01
CA GLN A 315 13.94 -9.49 2.02
C GLN A 315 14.48 -8.78 3.27
N LEU A 316 15.06 -7.59 3.14
CA LEU A 316 15.47 -6.79 4.29
C LEU A 316 14.27 -6.37 5.15
N VAL A 317 13.13 -6.02 4.55
CA VAL A 317 11.89 -5.78 5.34
C VAL A 317 11.46 -7.03 6.09
N ARG A 318 11.58 -8.22 5.48
CA ARG A 318 11.29 -9.50 6.16
C ARG A 318 12.20 -9.73 7.36
N LEU A 319 13.50 -9.49 7.21
CA LEU A 319 14.49 -9.77 8.25
C LEU A 319 14.49 -8.72 9.37
N VAL A 320 14.41 -7.44 9.02
CA VAL A 320 14.70 -6.32 9.94
C VAL A 320 13.68 -5.19 9.91
N GLY A 321 12.54 -5.37 9.25
CA GLY A 321 11.49 -4.36 9.18
C GLY A 321 10.98 -3.94 10.56
N SER A 322 10.87 -4.86 11.52
CA SER A 322 10.45 -4.56 12.89
C SER A 322 11.54 -3.95 13.78
N THR A 323 12.77 -3.78 13.29
CA THR A 323 13.90 -3.29 14.08
C THR A 323 14.05 -1.76 13.94
N SER A 324 13.94 -1.04 15.07
CA SER A 324 13.85 0.43 15.09
C SER A 324 15.09 1.15 14.53
N ASN A 325 16.29 0.71 14.90
CA ASN A 325 17.57 1.30 14.47
C ASN A 325 17.84 1.12 12.97
N LEU A 326 17.19 0.17 12.31
CA LEU A 326 17.32 -0.10 10.87
C LEU A 326 16.29 0.62 10.01
N ARG A 327 15.30 1.29 10.61
CA ARG A 327 14.27 2.04 9.87
C ARG A 327 14.83 3.14 8.96
N PRO A 328 15.73 4.03 9.42
CA PRO A 328 16.25 5.10 8.57
C PRO A 328 16.97 4.59 7.32
N VAL A 329 17.69 3.47 7.44
CA VAL A 329 18.44 2.91 6.30
C VAL A 329 17.51 2.20 5.31
N LEU A 330 16.44 1.56 5.79
CA LEU A 330 15.38 1.03 4.93
C LEU A 330 14.65 2.16 4.20
N GLU A 331 14.29 3.23 4.90
CA GLU A 331 13.69 4.43 4.29
C GLU A 331 14.58 4.99 3.19
N ALA A 332 15.89 5.15 3.43
CA ALA A 332 16.83 5.62 2.41
C ALA A 332 16.88 4.69 1.18
N LEU A 333 16.85 3.38 1.39
CA LEU A 333 16.83 2.39 0.31
C LEU A 333 15.53 2.46 -0.52
N TYR A 334 14.37 2.54 0.12
CA TYR A 334 13.08 2.70 -0.55
C TYR A 334 12.96 4.07 -1.24
N HIS A 335 13.49 5.14 -0.65
CA HIS A 335 13.59 6.46 -1.28
C HIS A 335 14.40 6.37 -2.58
N ARG A 336 15.57 5.73 -2.52
CA ARG A 336 16.44 5.51 -3.68
C ARG A 336 15.78 4.65 -4.76
N MET A 337 14.93 3.71 -4.36
CA MET A 337 14.22 2.81 -5.27
C MET A 337 12.99 3.46 -5.93
N LEU A 338 12.21 4.25 -5.19
CA LEU A 338 10.88 4.71 -5.61
C LEU A 338 10.78 6.21 -5.91
N LEU A 339 11.56 7.05 -5.24
CA LEU A 339 11.44 8.50 -5.37
C LEU A 339 12.58 9.10 -6.20
N TYR A 340 13.76 8.48 -6.16
CA TYR A 340 14.92 8.96 -6.91
C TYR A 340 14.83 8.76 -8.44
N PRO A 341 14.42 7.58 -8.98
CA PRO A 341 14.36 7.39 -10.43
C PRO A 341 13.26 8.25 -11.06
N PRO A 342 13.38 8.66 -12.33
CA PRO A 342 12.29 9.32 -13.05
C PRO A 342 11.06 8.41 -13.12
N VAL A 343 9.86 9.02 -13.07
CA VAL A 343 8.57 8.29 -12.99
C VAL A 343 8.39 7.24 -14.10
N GLN A 344 8.93 7.51 -15.29
CA GLN A 344 8.87 6.60 -16.45
C GLN A 344 9.61 5.27 -16.22
N HIS A 345 10.59 5.23 -15.30
CA HIS A 345 11.41 4.06 -15.00
C HIS A 345 11.00 3.34 -13.70
N ARG A 346 9.92 3.78 -13.04
CA ARG A 346 9.49 3.22 -11.75
C ARG A 346 8.64 1.95 -11.86
N VAL A 347 8.35 1.45 -13.07
CA VAL A 347 7.51 0.26 -13.26
C VAL A 347 8.08 -0.98 -12.56
N GLU A 348 9.37 -1.29 -12.73
CA GLU A 348 10.00 -2.45 -12.07
C GLU A 348 10.06 -2.31 -10.53
N PRO A 349 10.47 -1.15 -9.96
CA PRO A 349 10.31 -0.86 -8.54
C PRO A 349 8.88 -1.09 -8.03
N LEU A 350 7.87 -0.56 -8.72
CA LEU A 350 6.46 -0.72 -8.33
C LEU A 350 6.03 -2.18 -8.34
N ARG A 351 6.39 -2.97 -9.36
CA ARG A 351 6.10 -4.41 -9.37
C ARG A 351 6.75 -5.15 -8.20
N SER A 352 7.97 -4.77 -7.83
CA SER A 352 8.65 -5.35 -6.67
C SER A 352 7.96 -4.96 -5.35
N VAL A 353 7.55 -3.70 -5.21
CA VAL A 353 6.78 -3.23 -4.05
C VAL A 353 5.41 -3.90 -3.97
N ARG A 354 4.75 -4.18 -5.10
CA ARG A 354 3.49 -4.93 -5.13
C ARG A 354 3.63 -6.29 -4.44
N GLU A 355 4.73 -7.00 -4.63
CA GLU A 355 5.00 -8.29 -3.95
C GLU A 355 5.13 -8.15 -2.43
N LEU A 356 5.61 -7.00 -1.95
CA LEU A 356 5.67 -6.67 -0.53
C LEU A 356 4.26 -6.38 0.02
N LEU A 357 3.50 -5.54 -0.68
CA LEU A 357 2.17 -5.08 -0.27
C LEU A 357 1.10 -6.18 -0.33
N HIS A 358 1.26 -7.19 -1.20
CA HIS A 358 0.31 -8.30 -1.33
C HIS A 358 0.35 -9.29 -0.15
N ASN A 359 1.41 -9.29 0.66
CA ASN A 359 1.59 -10.24 1.76
C ASN A 359 1.23 -9.59 3.11
N PRO A 360 0.15 -10.04 3.79
CA PRO A 360 -0.27 -9.52 5.09
C PRO A 360 0.83 -9.48 6.16
N LYS A 361 1.68 -10.52 6.25
CA LYS A 361 2.76 -10.58 7.26
C LYS A 361 3.82 -9.51 6.99
N ARG A 362 4.21 -9.34 5.71
CA ARG A 362 5.19 -8.32 5.31
C ARG A 362 4.65 -6.91 5.49
N LEU A 363 3.35 -6.72 5.24
CA LEU A 363 2.69 -5.45 5.48
C LEU A 363 2.74 -5.06 6.97
N CYS A 364 2.58 -6.02 7.89
CA CYS A 364 2.79 -5.77 9.31
C CYS A 364 4.26 -5.43 9.63
N GLN A 365 5.24 -6.05 8.98
CA GLN A 365 6.67 -5.74 9.18
C GLN A 365 7.05 -4.31 8.73
N LEU A 366 6.24 -3.67 7.87
CA LEU A 366 6.48 -2.31 7.37
C LEU A 366 6.17 -1.19 8.38
N VAL A 367 5.55 -1.49 9.51
CA VAL A 367 5.15 -0.47 10.49
C VAL A 367 5.74 -0.84 11.84
N LEU A 368 6.21 0.18 12.57
CA LEU A 368 6.98 -0.03 13.79
C LEU A 368 6.09 0.21 15.01
N ILE A 369 5.93 -0.81 15.86
CA ILE A 369 5.36 -0.61 17.20
C ILE A 369 6.44 -0.86 18.23
N LYS A 370 6.78 0.19 18.99
CA LYS A 370 7.83 0.13 20.02
C LYS A 370 7.30 -0.58 21.27
N LYS A 371 8.11 -1.48 21.86
CA LYS A 371 8.00 -1.84 23.27
C LYS A 371 8.34 -0.57 24.06
N THR A 372 7.39 -0.11 24.85
CA THR A 372 7.45 1.17 25.57
C THR A 372 8.54 1.11 26.63
N ASP A 373 9.75 1.58 26.33
CA ASP A 373 10.75 1.88 27.37
C ASP A 373 11.41 3.25 27.20
N HIS A 374 11.54 3.79 25.97
CA HIS A 374 12.17 5.10 25.77
C HIS A 374 11.39 6.01 24.82
N LEU A 375 11.07 7.22 25.30
CA LEU A 375 10.40 8.34 24.64
C LEU A 375 11.25 9.00 23.54
N GLU A 376 11.93 8.23 22.71
CA GLU A 376 12.65 8.78 21.55
C GLU A 376 11.68 9.06 20.39
N ARG A 377 11.39 10.35 20.23
CA ARG A 377 10.36 10.96 19.36
C ARG A 377 10.69 11.02 17.86
N HIS A 378 11.58 10.18 17.30
CA HIS A 378 12.15 10.47 15.98
C HIS A 378 11.90 9.46 14.84
N SER A 379 11.10 8.41 15.01
CA SER A 379 10.71 7.52 13.90
C SER A 379 9.18 7.40 13.82
N ASP A 380 8.58 7.98 12.79
CA ASP A 380 7.18 7.80 12.41
C ASP A 380 6.92 6.30 12.15
N ASP A 381 5.92 5.72 12.83
CA ASP A 381 5.61 4.29 12.75
C ASP A 381 5.23 3.86 11.34
N MET A 382 4.74 4.80 10.52
CA MET A 382 4.27 4.60 9.16
C MET A 382 5.23 5.12 8.08
N ALA A 383 6.44 5.58 8.43
CA ALA A 383 7.35 6.28 7.51
C ALA A 383 7.59 5.54 6.19
N ILE A 384 7.92 4.24 6.24
CA ILE A 384 8.19 3.43 5.04
C ILE A 384 6.92 3.24 4.21
N VAL A 385 5.77 2.98 4.84
CA VAL A 385 4.48 2.84 4.15
C VAL A 385 4.12 4.15 3.44
N ARG A 386 4.33 5.29 4.10
CA ARG A 386 4.09 6.61 3.52
C ARG A 386 5.00 6.90 2.34
N LEU A 387 6.30 6.66 2.48
CA LEU A 387 7.27 6.79 1.38
C LEU A 387 6.83 5.97 0.16
N ILE A 388 6.44 4.71 0.38
CA ILE A 388 5.95 3.83 -0.69
C ILE A 388 4.70 4.44 -1.35
N MET A 389 3.74 4.91 -0.56
CA MET A 389 2.51 5.51 -1.07
C MET A 389 2.76 6.81 -1.82
N ASP A 390 3.68 7.68 -1.38
CA ASP A 390 4.06 8.89 -2.08
C ASP A 390 4.63 8.55 -3.47
N GLY A 391 5.47 7.51 -3.56
CA GLY A 391 6.01 7.01 -4.83
C GLY A 391 4.93 6.44 -5.77
N ILE A 392 3.96 5.70 -5.21
CA ILE A 392 2.81 5.16 -5.97
C ILE A 392 1.90 6.30 -6.46
N GLU A 393 1.62 7.27 -5.61
CA GLU A 393 0.76 8.41 -5.92
C GLU A 393 1.36 9.29 -7.02
N ASP A 394 2.66 9.60 -6.94
CA ASP A 394 3.38 10.34 -7.99
C ASP A 394 3.36 9.57 -9.34
N CYS A 395 3.55 8.25 -9.30
CA CYS A 395 3.43 7.39 -10.48
C CYS A 395 2.03 7.41 -11.10
N SER A 396 0.97 7.49 -10.29
CA SER A 396 -0.41 7.55 -10.78
C SER A 396 -0.71 8.82 -11.59
N ARG A 397 0.00 9.92 -11.32
CA ARG A 397 -0.16 11.22 -12.00
C ARG A 397 0.67 11.34 -13.30
N SER A 398 1.45 10.32 -13.63
CA SER A 398 2.39 10.34 -14.77
C SER A 398 1.76 10.43 -16.16
N GLY A 399 0.49 10.03 -16.30
CA GLY A 399 -0.20 9.92 -17.58
C GLY A 399 0.26 8.75 -18.47
N ASN A 400 1.29 7.99 -18.09
CA ASN A 400 1.72 6.79 -18.81
C ASN A 400 0.87 5.58 -18.35
N PRO A 401 0.08 4.94 -19.24
CA PRO A 401 -0.83 3.85 -18.85
C PRO A 401 -0.11 2.69 -18.15
N GLU A 402 1.13 2.37 -18.51
CA GLU A 402 1.87 1.25 -17.89
C GLU A 402 2.30 1.57 -16.45
N VAL A 403 2.72 2.81 -16.21
CA VAL A 403 3.12 3.28 -14.86
C VAL A 403 1.89 3.43 -13.97
N VAL A 404 0.80 4.00 -14.51
CA VAL A 404 -0.47 4.14 -13.79
C VAL A 404 -1.06 2.76 -13.46
N ALA A 405 -1.03 1.81 -14.40
CA ALA A 405 -1.47 0.44 -14.12
C ALA A 405 -0.66 -0.20 -12.99
N ALA A 406 0.68 -0.08 -13.01
CA ALA A 406 1.52 -0.59 -11.93
C ALA A 406 1.21 0.06 -10.57
N ALA A 407 0.92 1.37 -10.53
CA ALA A 407 0.52 2.08 -9.33
C ALA A 407 -0.83 1.58 -8.77
N VAL A 408 -1.84 1.45 -9.64
CA VAL A 408 -3.17 0.93 -9.27
C VAL A 408 -3.08 -0.51 -8.78
N GLU A 409 -2.28 -1.35 -9.43
CA GLU A 409 -2.03 -2.74 -8.99
C GLU A 409 -1.39 -2.81 -7.59
N CYS A 410 -0.51 -1.88 -7.23
CA CYS A 410 0.07 -1.80 -5.89
C CYS A 410 -0.99 -1.52 -4.83
N VAL A 411 -1.83 -0.49 -5.04
CA VAL A 411 -2.91 -0.12 -4.12
C VAL A 411 -3.95 -1.23 -4.03
N PHE A 412 -4.31 -1.85 -5.15
CA PHE A 412 -5.23 -2.98 -5.17
C PHE A 412 -4.69 -4.18 -4.38
N SER A 413 -3.40 -4.52 -4.56
CA SER A 413 -2.75 -5.61 -3.83
C SER A 413 -2.66 -5.33 -2.33
N LEU A 414 -2.42 -4.07 -1.95
CA LEU A 414 -2.44 -3.61 -0.56
C LEU A 414 -3.81 -3.79 0.08
N LEU A 415 -4.88 -3.40 -0.62
CA LEU A 415 -6.26 -3.62 -0.14
C LEU A 415 -6.60 -5.10 -0.04
N ASP A 416 -6.12 -5.94 -0.97
CA ASP A 416 -6.31 -7.39 -0.92
C ASP A 416 -5.64 -8.02 0.32
N ALA A 417 -4.47 -7.53 0.71
CA ALA A 417 -3.80 -7.94 1.95
C ALA A 417 -4.53 -7.43 3.20
N LEU A 418 -5.03 -6.19 3.20
CA LEU A 418 -5.81 -5.63 4.29
C LEU A 418 -7.15 -6.36 4.49
N GLU A 419 -7.81 -6.78 3.41
CA GLU A 419 -9.02 -7.59 3.48
C GLU A 419 -8.74 -8.95 4.12
N LYS A 420 -7.62 -9.60 3.77
CA LYS A 420 -7.17 -10.85 4.40
C LYS A 420 -6.86 -10.67 5.89
N LEU A 421 -6.28 -9.53 6.29
CA LEU A 421 -6.08 -9.21 7.71
C LEU A 421 -7.40 -9.06 8.49
N CYS A 422 -8.47 -8.63 7.81
CA CYS A 422 -9.79 -8.39 8.41
C CYS A 422 -10.71 -9.63 8.42
N SER A 423 -10.42 -10.68 7.64
CA SER A 423 -11.29 -11.86 7.52
C SER A 423 -11.11 -12.92 8.63
N GLY A 424 -10.05 -12.82 9.44
CA GLY A 424 -9.87 -13.59 10.68
C GLY A 424 -9.59 -15.08 10.52
N SER A 425 -9.38 -15.58 9.30
CA SER A 425 -9.15 -17.01 9.04
C SER A 425 -7.72 -17.48 9.30
N VAL A 426 -6.75 -16.55 9.37
CA VAL A 426 -5.33 -16.87 9.51
C VAL A 426 -4.68 -15.90 10.50
N GLU A 427 -3.91 -16.44 11.45
CA GLU A 427 -3.11 -15.65 12.37
C GLU A 427 -1.83 -15.15 11.67
N TYR A 428 -1.79 -13.85 11.39
CA TYR A 428 -0.64 -13.20 10.74
C TYR A 428 0.37 -12.63 11.73
N LEU A 429 -0.02 -12.44 12.99
CA LEU A 429 0.73 -11.75 14.04
C LEU A 429 1.08 -12.74 15.16
N PRO A 430 2.33 -12.74 15.67
CA PRO A 430 2.68 -13.44 16.90
C PRO A 430 1.87 -12.92 18.10
N LEU A 431 1.59 -13.79 19.08
CA LEU A 431 0.80 -13.45 20.26
C LEU A 431 1.40 -12.27 21.07
N ASP A 432 2.73 -12.24 21.20
CA ASP A 432 3.44 -11.16 21.89
C ASP A 432 3.24 -9.79 21.22
N MET A 433 3.20 -9.77 19.89
CA MET A 433 2.90 -8.55 19.16
C MET A 433 1.43 -8.18 19.32
N ALA A 434 0.51 -9.15 19.22
CA ALA A 434 -0.92 -8.93 19.38
C ALA A 434 -1.26 -8.28 20.74
N THR A 435 -0.68 -8.80 21.83
CA THR A 435 -0.88 -8.23 23.18
C THR A 435 -0.34 -6.80 23.27
N LEU A 436 0.85 -6.54 22.71
CA LEU A 436 1.44 -5.21 22.67
C LEU A 436 0.56 -4.20 21.92
N ILE A 437 0.00 -4.60 20.79
CA ILE A 437 -0.92 -3.78 19.97
C ILE A 437 -2.19 -3.44 20.74
N LEU A 438 -2.79 -4.43 21.41
CA LEU A 438 -4.01 -4.24 22.18
C LEU A 438 -3.78 -3.33 23.39
N ASN A 439 -2.59 -3.38 23.99
CA ASN A 439 -2.18 -2.47 25.06
C ASN A 439 -1.94 -1.04 24.53
N HIS A 440 -1.37 -0.91 23.34
CA HIS A 440 -1.07 0.39 22.73
C HIS A 440 -2.32 1.09 22.19
N TRP A 441 -3.26 0.33 21.62
CA TRP A 441 -4.55 0.82 21.12
C TRP A 441 -5.71 0.04 21.76
N PRO A 442 -6.17 0.44 22.96
CA PRO A 442 -7.25 -0.26 23.65
C PRO A 442 -8.55 -0.28 22.84
N LYS A 443 -8.94 0.86 22.25
CA LYS A 443 -10.10 0.95 21.36
C LYS A 443 -9.66 0.88 19.90
N LEU A 444 -10.56 0.43 19.04
CA LEU A 444 -10.29 0.36 17.60
C LEU A 444 -9.97 1.75 17.00
N GLN A 445 -10.67 2.79 17.46
CA GLN A 445 -10.50 4.18 17.01
C GLN A 445 -9.13 4.77 17.37
N ASP A 446 -8.49 4.29 18.44
CA ASP A 446 -7.18 4.78 18.89
C ASP A 446 -6.08 4.47 17.87
N ALA A 447 -6.32 3.48 16.99
CA ALA A 447 -5.40 3.11 15.92
C ALA A 447 -5.46 4.05 14.70
N ASP A 448 -6.30 5.10 14.68
CA ASP A 448 -6.37 6.04 13.56
C ASP A 448 -5.03 6.77 13.37
N TYR A 449 -4.53 6.78 12.14
CA TYR A 449 -3.33 7.53 11.79
C TYR A 449 -3.61 9.03 11.76
N SER A 450 -2.93 9.76 12.64
CA SER A 450 -2.97 11.23 12.76
C SER A 450 -1.60 11.89 12.53
N GLY A 451 -0.62 11.13 12.03
CA GLY A 451 0.73 11.65 11.79
C GLY A 451 0.79 12.60 10.59
N PRO A 452 1.79 13.49 10.51
CA PRO A 452 1.95 14.41 9.39
C PRO A 452 2.15 13.65 8.07
N LEU A 453 1.76 14.23 6.94
CA LEU A 453 2.17 13.72 5.64
C LEU A 453 3.70 13.84 5.53
N THR A 454 4.42 12.71 5.55
CA THR A 454 5.89 12.66 5.68
C THR A 454 6.61 13.19 4.43
N TYR A 455 7.80 13.78 4.62
CA TYR A 455 8.67 14.47 3.64
C TYR A 455 8.35 15.94 3.32
N GLN A 456 8.34 16.78 4.36
CA GLN A 456 9.06 18.05 4.27
C GLN A 456 10.51 17.79 4.66
N THR A 457 11.38 17.66 3.66
CA THR A 457 12.85 17.86 3.73
C THR A 457 13.67 16.72 4.35
N LEU A 458 14.88 16.52 3.80
CA LEU A 458 16.00 15.68 4.31
C LEU A 458 16.39 15.92 5.79
N ALA A 459 15.74 16.88 6.45
CA ALA A 459 15.89 17.26 7.84
C ALA A 459 15.47 16.17 8.85
N ARG A 460 14.83 15.08 8.42
CA ARG A 460 14.41 13.97 9.32
C ARG A 460 15.40 12.82 9.45
N LEU A 461 16.52 12.82 8.71
CA LEU A 461 17.59 11.83 8.92
C LEU A 461 18.27 12.07 10.28
N PRO A 462 18.57 11.02 11.09
CA PRO A 462 19.32 11.18 12.33
C PRO A 462 20.71 11.77 12.07
N SER A 463 21.22 12.61 13.00
CA SER A 463 22.52 13.31 12.85
C SER A 463 23.67 12.41 12.38
N PRO A 464 23.87 11.20 12.94
CA PRO A 464 24.98 10.34 12.54
C PRO A 464 24.94 9.94 11.05
N TYR A 465 23.74 9.85 10.47
CA TYR A 465 23.55 9.50 9.07
C TYR A 465 23.64 10.71 8.14
N ARG A 466 23.24 11.90 8.60
CA ARG A 466 23.53 13.14 7.87
C ARG A 466 25.04 13.30 7.67
N ASP A 467 25.81 13.00 8.71
CA ASP A 467 27.27 13.12 8.68
C ASP A 467 27.90 12.08 7.74
N VAL A 468 27.43 10.82 7.74
CA VAL A 468 27.90 9.79 6.78
C VAL A 468 27.55 10.15 5.33
N VAL A 469 26.33 10.66 5.09
CA VAL A 469 25.90 11.09 3.76
C VAL A 469 26.67 12.33 3.30
N ALA A 470 26.97 13.27 4.21
CA ALA A 470 27.78 14.46 3.94
C ALA A 470 29.26 14.10 3.71
N VAL A 471 29.81 13.12 4.44
CA VAL A 471 31.19 12.63 4.24
C VAL A 471 31.35 11.92 2.89
N LEU A 472 30.33 11.19 2.44
CA LEU A 472 30.30 10.61 1.10
C LEU A 472 30.25 11.68 -0.01
N GLN A 473 29.70 12.86 0.29
CA GLN A 473 29.66 14.03 -0.60
C GLN A 473 30.96 14.85 -0.56
N SER A 474 31.61 14.98 0.61
CA SER A 474 32.85 15.75 0.76
C SER A 474 34.08 15.04 0.18
N ASN A 475 34.02 13.71 0.00
CA ASN A 475 35.07 12.94 -0.67
C ASN A 475 35.09 13.14 -2.20
N GLU A 476 34.28 14.04 -2.78
CA GLU A 476 34.26 14.36 -4.22
C GLU A 476 35.23 15.48 -4.65
N SER A 477 35.96 16.14 -3.75
CA SER A 477 36.73 17.34 -4.12
C SER A 477 38.24 17.30 -3.86
N LYS A 478 38.88 16.13 -3.91
CA LYS A 478 40.34 16.03 -4.04
C LYS A 478 40.69 14.85 -4.91
N ASP A 479 40.85 15.11 -6.20
CA ASP A 479 41.86 14.51 -7.09
C ASP A 479 41.65 15.04 -8.51
N ASN A 480 42.31 16.17 -8.83
CA ASN A 480 43.10 16.35 -10.04
C ASN A 480 43.75 17.73 -10.05
N ASP A 481 45.07 17.72 -10.21
CA ASP A 481 45.98 18.85 -10.24
C ASP A 481 46.25 19.34 -11.68
N SER A 482 46.76 20.57 -11.77
CA SER A 482 47.40 21.26 -12.92
C SER A 482 46.48 21.91 -14.00
N SER A 483 46.73 23.12 -14.51
CA SER A 483 47.88 24.04 -14.40
C SER A 483 47.49 25.52 -14.59
N ASP A 484 48.40 26.38 -14.14
CA ASP A 484 48.76 27.70 -14.69
C ASP A 484 48.16 29.03 -14.19
N THR A 485 49.01 29.67 -13.37
CA THR A 485 49.49 31.06 -13.41
C THR A 485 48.62 32.20 -12.90
N SER A 486 49.08 32.75 -11.77
CA SER A 486 49.38 34.17 -11.45
C SER A 486 48.81 34.60 -10.10
N GLY A 487 49.71 34.91 -9.15
CA GLY A 487 49.35 35.54 -7.86
C GLY A 487 49.27 37.07 -7.97
N PRO A 488 49.46 37.84 -6.89
CA PRO A 488 49.25 37.52 -5.46
C PRO A 488 48.37 38.60 -4.76
N GLU A 489 48.21 38.44 -3.43
CA GLU A 489 48.15 39.50 -2.39
C GLU A 489 46.98 39.41 -1.39
N ASN A 490 47.36 39.21 -0.11
CA ASN A 490 46.98 39.96 1.11
C ASN A 490 45.47 39.93 1.53
N ILE A 491 45.02 39.77 2.79
CA ILE A 491 45.51 40.14 4.13
C ILE A 491 44.81 39.25 5.20
N SER A 492 45.55 39.05 6.29
CA SER A 492 45.29 38.60 7.67
C SER A 492 43.93 38.86 8.39
N SER A 493 43.76 38.06 9.46
CA SER A 493 42.99 38.23 10.71
C SER A 493 41.59 37.60 10.73
N GLY A 494 41.18 36.77 11.70
CA GLY A 494 41.67 36.55 13.06
C GLY A 494 40.67 37.11 14.06
N SER A 495 39.84 36.27 14.67
CA SER A 495 39.39 36.40 16.08
C SER A 495 38.33 35.36 16.44
N GLU A 496 38.58 34.70 17.57
CA GLU A 496 37.62 33.98 18.40
C GLU A 496 36.71 35.00 19.13
N ALA A 497 35.46 34.64 19.39
CA ALA A 497 34.69 35.12 20.54
C ALA A 497 33.49 34.19 20.80
N GLU A 498 33.37 33.77 22.06
CA GLU A 498 32.30 32.94 22.62
C GLU A 498 31.05 33.73 23.05
N ALA A 499 30.02 32.95 23.41
CA ALA A 499 28.89 33.23 24.33
C ALA A 499 27.73 34.07 23.74
N ASP A 500 26.44 33.88 24.05
CA ASP A 500 25.78 33.13 25.13
C ASP A 500 24.27 32.97 24.81
N SER A 501 23.66 31.98 25.49
CA SER A 501 22.28 31.87 26.01
C SER A 501 20.99 32.14 25.20
N ASP A 502 20.06 31.19 25.39
CA ASP A 502 18.60 31.28 25.56
C ASP A 502 17.66 31.36 24.34
N ALA A 503 17.02 30.22 24.08
CA ALA A 503 15.79 30.10 23.33
C ALA A 503 14.69 29.54 24.23
N ASP A 504 13.69 30.37 24.53
CA ASP A 504 12.36 29.89 24.88
C ASP A 504 11.27 30.87 24.38
N ASN A 505 10.15 30.29 23.97
CA ASN A 505 8.83 30.88 23.66
C ASN A 505 8.48 31.29 22.20
N VAL A 506 7.76 30.37 21.55
CA VAL A 506 6.36 30.48 21.08
C VAL A 506 5.88 31.85 20.56
N PHE A 507 5.44 31.91 19.30
CA PHE A 507 4.58 32.99 18.80
C PHE A 507 3.43 32.50 17.89
N LEU A 508 2.21 32.89 18.25
CA LEU A 508 0.97 32.86 17.45
C LEU A 508 0.89 34.12 16.57
N PRO A 509 0.28 34.10 15.36
CA PRO A 509 0.12 35.31 14.57
C PRO A 509 -1.22 36.02 14.83
N SER A 510 -1.16 37.35 15.02
CA SER A 510 -2.31 38.27 14.98
C SER A 510 -2.17 39.28 13.83
N ARG A 511 -3.24 39.32 13.02
CA ARG A 511 -3.95 40.50 12.45
C ARG A 511 -3.12 41.72 11.99
N ALA A 512 -3.11 41.95 10.68
CA ALA A 512 -2.64 43.19 10.06
C ALA A 512 -3.81 44.13 9.68
N ASN A 513 -3.59 45.43 9.90
CA ASN A 513 -4.43 46.57 9.48
C ASN A 513 -3.77 47.32 8.29
N ASN A 514 -4.63 48.00 7.53
CA ASN A 514 -4.45 48.90 6.35
C ASN A 514 -3.16 49.73 6.20
N PRO A 515 -2.87 50.15 4.95
CA PRO A 515 -3.01 51.57 4.54
C PRO A 515 -3.74 51.68 3.17
N GLY A 516 -4.38 52.77 2.71
CA GLY A 516 -4.02 54.19 2.67
C GLY A 516 -3.96 54.64 1.19
N SER A 517 -4.94 55.44 0.74
CA SER A 517 -5.21 55.92 -0.64
C SER A 517 -4.14 56.86 -1.25
N PRO A 518 -4.12 57.16 -2.58
CA PRO A 518 -4.87 58.32 -3.09
C PRO A 518 -5.48 58.27 -4.53
N LYS A 519 -6.37 59.25 -4.75
CA LYS A 519 -7.20 59.75 -5.87
C LYS A 519 -6.61 59.77 -7.31
N ASN A 520 -7.39 59.43 -8.36
CA ASN A 520 -8.15 60.36 -9.25
C ASN A 520 -8.63 59.75 -10.61
N ALA A 521 -9.86 60.11 -10.99
CA ALA A 521 -10.42 60.40 -12.33
C ALA A 521 -10.73 59.30 -13.41
N GLN A 522 -12.04 59.05 -13.55
CA GLN A 522 -12.88 59.06 -14.78
C GLN A 522 -12.55 58.15 -16.00
N LYS A 523 -13.42 57.14 -16.26
CA LYS A 523 -14.35 57.03 -17.42
C LYS A 523 -14.94 55.59 -17.55
N GLU A 524 -16.28 55.50 -17.50
CA GLU A 524 -17.15 54.40 -17.98
C GLU A 524 -17.13 54.29 -19.53
N PRO A 525 -17.77 53.30 -20.22
CA PRO A 525 -18.53 52.10 -19.77
C PRO A 525 -18.25 50.79 -20.59
N PHE A 526 -18.98 49.71 -20.23
CA PHE A 526 -19.49 48.57 -21.05
C PHE A 526 -18.90 47.13 -20.92
N HIS A 527 -19.83 46.22 -20.55
CA HIS A 527 -19.96 44.75 -20.73
C HIS A 527 -18.87 43.85 -20.12
N ASP A 528 -19.15 42.79 -19.36
CA ASP A 528 -20.13 41.75 -19.66
C ASP A 528 -20.54 40.90 -18.43
N LYS A 529 -21.70 40.23 -18.56
CA LYS A 529 -22.51 39.59 -17.53
C LYS A 529 -21.93 38.26 -17.01
N THR A 530 -21.86 38.08 -15.69
CA THR A 530 -21.97 36.75 -15.05
C THR A 530 -23.34 36.63 -14.37
N LYS A 531 -24.07 35.59 -14.79
CA LYS A 531 -25.46 35.30 -14.41
C LYS A 531 -25.53 34.90 -12.93
N ALA A 532 -26.18 35.73 -12.12
CA ALA A 532 -26.79 35.30 -10.87
C ALA A 532 -28.01 34.42 -11.20
N VAL A 533 -28.10 33.26 -10.55
CA VAL A 533 -29.32 32.43 -10.52
C VAL A 533 -30.38 33.21 -9.74
N PRO A 534 -31.62 33.37 -10.23
CA PRO A 534 -32.62 34.20 -9.54
C PRO A 534 -33.06 33.52 -8.24
N LYS A 535 -32.98 34.26 -7.14
CA LYS A 535 -33.82 34.02 -5.96
C LYS A 535 -35.26 34.36 -6.36
N THR A 536 -36.18 33.43 -6.09
CA THR A 536 -37.64 33.59 -6.04
C THR A 536 -38.33 34.07 -7.34
N LEU A 537 -39.10 33.17 -7.97
CA LEU A 537 -40.21 33.56 -8.83
C LEU A 537 -41.31 34.18 -7.96
N ASN A 538 -41.23 35.49 -7.74
CA ASN A 538 -42.39 36.25 -7.25
C ASN A 538 -43.39 36.36 -8.39
N LEU A 539 -44.38 35.46 -8.41
CA LEU A 539 -45.56 35.62 -9.24
C LEU A 539 -46.29 36.90 -8.83
N GLY A 540 -46.65 37.69 -9.84
CA GLY A 540 -47.09 39.07 -9.72
C GLY A 540 -48.26 39.31 -8.76
N ARG A 541 -48.15 40.49 -8.13
CA ARG A 541 -49.16 41.21 -7.37
C ARG A 541 -50.49 41.26 -8.13
N CYS A 542 -51.51 40.56 -7.63
CA CYS A 542 -52.92 40.83 -7.90
C CYS A 542 -53.65 40.85 -6.55
N THR A 543 -54.62 41.76 -6.43
CA THR A 543 -55.35 42.18 -5.23
C THR A 543 -56.30 41.09 -4.67
N VAL A 544 -55.74 39.96 -4.21
CA VAL A 544 -56.45 38.81 -3.60
C VAL A 544 -55.67 38.28 -2.38
N THR A 545 -55.22 39.16 -1.49
CA THR A 545 -54.27 38.77 -0.42
C THR A 545 -54.92 38.34 0.90
N GLU A 546 -56.18 38.70 1.18
CA GLU A 546 -56.85 38.29 2.43
C GLU A 546 -57.53 36.91 2.31
N CYS A 547 -58.19 36.60 1.18
CA CYS A 547 -58.87 35.31 0.98
C CYS A 547 -57.91 34.10 0.88
N ASN A 548 -56.64 34.31 0.50
CA ASN A 548 -55.70 33.21 0.28
C ASN A 548 -55.01 32.76 1.59
N VAL A 549 -54.80 33.67 2.54
CA VAL A 549 -54.18 33.35 3.85
C VAL A 549 -55.10 32.48 4.70
N ASP A 550 -56.39 32.83 4.77
CA ASP A 550 -57.36 32.04 5.53
C ASP A 550 -57.61 30.67 4.89
N LEU A 551 -57.56 30.59 3.55
CA LEU A 551 -57.62 29.33 2.82
C LEU A 551 -56.40 28.45 3.13
N GLU A 552 -55.17 28.99 3.08
CA GLU A 552 -53.94 28.27 3.41
C GLU A 552 -53.94 27.78 4.87
N ARG A 553 -54.39 28.61 5.82
CA ARG A 553 -54.55 28.22 7.23
C ARG A 553 -55.61 27.13 7.39
N HIS A 554 -56.74 27.27 6.72
CA HIS A 554 -57.80 26.26 6.74
C HIS A 554 -57.29 24.93 6.18
N ASN A 555 -56.56 24.95 5.06
CA ASN A 555 -55.97 23.78 4.45
C ASN A 555 -54.95 23.10 5.38
N ALA A 556 -54.07 23.86 6.05
CA ALA A 556 -53.15 23.33 7.05
C ALA A 556 -53.88 22.65 8.23
N ARG A 557 -54.98 23.23 8.72
CA ARG A 557 -55.82 22.62 9.77
C ARG A 557 -56.47 21.32 9.30
N GLN A 558 -56.97 21.26 8.07
CA GLN A 558 -57.53 20.05 7.49
C GLN A 558 -56.47 18.96 7.28
N PHE A 559 -55.26 19.36 6.89
CA PHE A 559 -54.12 18.47 6.80
C PHE A 559 -53.81 17.82 8.15
N VAL A 560 -53.75 18.58 9.26
CA VAL A 560 -53.51 18.02 10.60
C VAL A 560 -54.62 17.06 11.03
N LYS A 561 -55.89 17.37 10.75
CA LYS A 561 -56.99 16.43 11.00
C LYS A 561 -56.84 15.13 10.20
N THR A 562 -56.40 15.23 8.95
CA THR A 562 -56.17 14.07 8.08
C THR A 562 -54.96 13.26 8.56
N LEU A 563 -53.90 13.93 9.02
CA LEU A 563 -52.73 13.32 9.64
C LEU A 563 -53.14 12.50 10.89
N GLN A 564 -53.96 13.08 11.77
CA GLN A 564 -54.47 12.44 12.99
C GLN A 564 -55.42 11.28 12.72
N ASN A 565 -56.33 11.41 11.76
CA ASN A 565 -57.39 10.43 11.57
C ASN A 565 -57.04 9.32 10.57
N SER A 566 -56.08 9.56 9.66
CA SER A 566 -55.76 8.64 8.56
C SER A 566 -54.34 8.07 8.64
N LEU A 567 -53.32 8.91 8.85
CA LEU A 567 -51.93 8.46 8.83
C LEU A 567 -51.49 7.88 10.18
N LEU A 568 -51.65 8.63 11.27
CA LEU A 568 -51.17 8.21 12.60
C LEU A 568 -51.70 6.84 13.06
N PRO A 569 -52.99 6.49 12.89
CA PRO A 569 -53.49 5.16 13.24
C PRO A 569 -52.87 4.03 12.41
N LYS A 570 -52.46 4.32 11.17
CA LYS A 570 -51.74 3.35 10.32
C LYS A 570 -50.30 3.18 10.82
N LEU A 571 -49.61 4.29 11.09
CA LEU A 571 -48.21 4.26 11.50
C LEU A 571 -47.97 3.46 12.80
N ILE A 572 -48.91 3.50 13.75
CA ILE A 572 -48.83 2.78 15.04
C ILE A 572 -48.80 1.25 14.85
N ASN A 573 -49.32 0.73 13.75
CA ASN A 573 -49.40 -0.71 13.50
C ASN A 573 -48.22 -1.26 12.67
N LEU A 574 -47.33 -0.38 12.20
CA LEU A 574 -46.21 -0.75 11.33
C LEU A 574 -45.01 -1.24 12.15
N ARG A 575 -44.25 -2.18 11.60
CA ARG A 575 -43.20 -2.90 12.33
C ARG A 575 -41.78 -2.53 11.94
N THR A 576 -41.61 -1.79 10.84
CA THR A 576 -40.28 -1.37 10.34
C THR A 576 -40.24 0.11 9.98
N CYS A 577 -39.05 0.71 10.05
CA CYS A 577 -38.85 2.12 9.65
C CYS A 577 -39.13 2.34 8.16
N ILE A 578 -38.95 1.31 7.33
CA ILE A 578 -39.23 1.33 5.89
C ILE A 578 -40.73 1.46 5.63
N GLU A 579 -41.56 0.60 6.25
CA GLU A 579 -43.01 0.67 6.11
C GLU A 579 -43.57 2.02 6.58
N VAL A 580 -43.02 2.58 7.66
CA VAL A 580 -43.40 3.90 8.19
C VAL A 580 -43.10 4.99 7.17
N ASP A 581 -41.91 4.97 6.58
CA ASP A 581 -41.48 5.94 5.57
C ASP A 581 -42.33 5.85 4.28
N GLU A 582 -42.59 4.64 3.80
CA GLU A 582 -43.47 4.39 2.64
C GLU A 582 -44.90 4.90 2.89
N ALA A 583 -45.45 4.65 4.08
CA ALA A 583 -46.77 5.14 4.45
C ALA A 583 -46.84 6.68 4.51
N MET A 584 -45.77 7.34 4.96
CA MET A 584 -45.68 8.82 4.95
C MET A 584 -45.58 9.38 3.53
N GLN A 585 -44.82 8.74 2.63
CA GLN A 585 -44.73 9.13 1.23
C GLN A 585 -46.07 8.93 0.49
N GLU A 586 -46.72 7.79 0.72
CA GLU A 586 -48.04 7.50 0.15
C GLU A 586 -49.09 8.51 0.63
N PHE A 587 -49.05 8.89 1.90
CA PHE A 587 -49.90 9.94 2.46
C PHE A 587 -49.66 11.30 1.80
N ALA A 588 -48.40 11.72 1.65
CA ALA A 588 -48.07 12.97 0.98
C ALA A 588 -48.58 13.01 -0.47
N SER A 589 -48.44 11.90 -1.20
CA SER A 589 -48.99 11.74 -2.55
C SER A 589 -50.53 11.88 -2.57
N LYS A 590 -51.22 11.19 -1.65
CA LYS A 590 -52.70 11.25 -1.52
C LYS A 590 -53.19 12.66 -1.15
N CYS A 591 -52.48 13.38 -0.28
CA CYS A 591 -52.79 14.77 0.05
C CYS A 591 -52.72 15.68 -1.18
N CYS A 592 -51.68 15.55 -2.00
CA CYS A 592 -51.56 16.33 -3.24
C CYS A 592 -52.62 15.95 -4.28
N GLN A 593 -52.93 14.66 -4.44
CA GLN A 593 -54.01 14.20 -5.33
C GLN A 593 -55.37 14.75 -4.90
N HIS A 594 -55.67 14.71 -3.60
CA HIS A 594 -56.90 15.26 -3.06
C HIS A 594 -56.98 16.78 -3.28
N ASN A 595 -55.90 17.51 -3.00
CA ASN A 595 -55.83 18.95 -3.21
C ASN A 595 -55.95 19.33 -4.71
N ALA A 596 -55.41 18.53 -5.62
CA ALA A 596 -55.56 18.71 -7.07
C ALA A 596 -56.99 18.42 -7.58
N SER A 597 -57.76 17.61 -6.85
CA SER A 597 -59.17 17.32 -7.18
C SER A 597 -60.15 18.38 -6.68
N GLN A 598 -59.71 19.32 -5.85
CA GLN A 598 -60.53 20.42 -5.35
C GLN A 598 -60.72 21.50 -6.42
N PRO A 599 -61.83 22.25 -6.41
CA PRO A 599 -62.01 23.37 -7.31
C PRO A 599 -60.89 24.41 -7.13
N PRO A 600 -60.45 25.11 -8.20
CA PRO A 600 -59.30 26.02 -8.17
C PRO A 600 -59.39 27.13 -7.10
N ALA A 601 -60.61 27.51 -6.71
CA ALA A 601 -60.87 28.51 -5.67
C ALA A 601 -60.52 28.04 -4.24
N THR A 602 -60.33 26.73 -4.04
CA THR A 602 -60.07 26.10 -2.73
C THR A 602 -58.78 25.27 -2.69
N ALA A 603 -58.09 25.13 -3.83
CA ALA A 603 -56.86 24.36 -3.93
C ALA A 603 -55.65 25.21 -3.53
N CYS A 604 -54.79 24.69 -2.65
CA CYS A 604 -53.54 25.34 -2.27
C CYS A 604 -52.39 24.89 -3.18
N ILE A 605 -51.35 25.72 -3.34
CA ILE A 605 -50.14 25.31 -4.06
C ILE A 605 -49.31 24.41 -3.14
N MET A 606 -49.10 23.15 -3.54
CA MET A 606 -48.29 22.17 -2.79
C MET A 606 -47.74 21.06 -3.70
N ASN A 607 -46.64 20.45 -3.30
CA ASN A 607 -46.06 19.25 -3.91
C ASN A 607 -45.85 18.16 -2.85
N ALA A 608 -45.79 16.91 -3.29
CA ALA A 608 -45.70 15.75 -2.39
C ALA A 608 -44.43 15.81 -1.53
N ASP A 609 -43.29 16.25 -2.06
CA ASP A 609 -42.05 16.39 -1.29
C ASP A 609 -42.20 17.41 -0.15
N GLY A 610 -42.86 18.54 -0.43
CA GLY A 610 -43.16 19.55 0.59
C GLY A 610 -44.07 19.00 1.68
N VAL A 611 -45.13 18.27 1.32
CA VAL A 611 -46.06 17.66 2.28
C VAL A 611 -45.36 16.58 3.12
N TYR A 612 -44.50 15.76 2.51
CA TYR A 612 -43.72 14.76 3.21
C TYR A 612 -42.77 15.40 4.23
N LEU A 613 -42.00 16.42 3.82
CA LEU A 613 -41.09 17.17 4.69
C LEU A 613 -41.83 17.85 5.84
N ALA A 614 -42.97 18.49 5.55
CA ALA A 614 -43.80 19.12 6.57
C ALA A 614 -44.38 18.10 7.57
N THR A 615 -44.80 16.92 7.08
CA THR A 615 -45.26 15.81 7.93
C THR A 615 -44.15 15.35 8.85
N TYR A 616 -42.96 15.13 8.29
CA TYR A 616 -41.78 14.69 9.03
C TYR A 616 -41.36 15.73 10.10
N ALA A 617 -41.26 17.00 9.72
CA ALA A 617 -40.89 18.09 10.63
C ALA A 617 -41.92 18.26 11.77
N ALA A 618 -43.22 18.15 11.47
CA ALA A 618 -44.28 18.20 12.47
C ALA A 618 -44.17 17.06 13.51
N LEU A 619 -43.95 15.83 13.06
CA LEU A 619 -43.78 14.68 13.95
C LEU A 619 -42.47 14.74 14.73
N LEU A 620 -41.38 15.21 14.12
CA LEU A 620 -40.08 15.39 14.78
C LEU A 620 -40.16 16.46 15.88
N LEU A 621 -40.82 17.59 15.60
CA LEU A 621 -41.04 18.64 16.58
C LEU A 621 -41.90 18.14 17.75
N THR A 622 -42.96 17.38 17.46
CA THR A 622 -43.79 16.72 18.50
C THR A 622 -42.93 15.79 19.38
N LEU A 623 -42.03 15.00 18.79
CA LEU A 623 -41.13 14.12 19.52
C LEU A 623 -40.13 14.90 20.40
N LYS A 624 -39.54 15.99 19.90
CA LYS A 624 -38.68 16.89 20.67
C LYS A 624 -39.43 17.46 21.88
N GLN A 625 -40.66 17.92 21.67
CA GLN A 625 -41.53 18.47 22.72
C GLN A 625 -41.93 17.42 23.77
N ARG A 626 -42.15 16.17 23.37
CA ARG A 626 -42.41 15.06 24.29
C ARG A 626 -41.19 14.69 25.13
N ARG A 627 -39.98 14.70 24.55
CA ARG A 627 -38.73 14.49 25.30
C ARG A 627 -38.48 15.60 26.34
N THR A 628 -38.89 16.85 26.05
CA THR A 628 -38.81 17.98 26.98
C THR A 628 -40.03 18.13 27.91
N ARG A 629 -41.00 17.20 27.87
CA ARG A 629 -42.26 17.18 28.66
C ARG A 629 -43.19 18.39 28.46
N TYR A 630 -43.07 19.08 27.33
CA TYR A 630 -43.80 20.31 27.01
C TYR A 630 -45.33 20.20 27.17
N TYR A 631 -45.95 19.10 26.76
CA TYR A 631 -47.42 18.93 26.82
C TYR A 631 -47.97 18.61 28.23
N THR A 632 -47.11 18.32 29.19
CA THR A 632 -47.49 17.83 30.53
C THR A 632 -47.20 18.80 31.66
N ASP A 633 -46.28 19.75 31.45
CA ASP A 633 -45.88 20.72 32.46
C ASP A 633 -46.46 22.11 32.13
N THR A 634 -47.22 22.69 33.05
CA THR A 634 -47.85 24.02 32.88
C THR A 634 -46.89 25.21 33.05
N ASN A 635 -45.61 24.95 33.34
CA ASN A 635 -44.57 25.98 33.43
C ASN A 635 -43.95 26.27 32.06
N LYS A 636 -43.45 27.52 31.87
CA LYS A 636 -42.87 28.02 30.61
C LYS A 636 -41.58 27.27 30.21
N ILE A 637 -41.74 26.05 29.70
CA ILE A 637 -40.66 25.30 29.05
C ILE A 637 -40.43 25.96 27.68
N PRO A 638 -39.20 26.40 27.36
CA PRO A 638 -38.91 26.99 26.06
C PRO A 638 -39.17 25.98 24.94
N VAL A 639 -39.85 26.42 23.89
CA VAL A 639 -40.12 25.58 22.71
C VAL A 639 -38.77 25.23 22.04
N PRO A 640 -38.52 23.96 21.69
CA PRO A 640 -37.23 23.53 21.14
C PRO A 640 -36.84 24.15 19.78
N LEU A 641 -37.79 24.75 19.08
CA LEU A 641 -37.62 25.31 17.74
C LEU A 641 -38.59 26.49 17.59
N THR A 642 -38.13 27.64 17.11
CA THR A 642 -38.98 28.79 16.85
C THR A 642 -39.81 28.62 15.58
N GLU A 643 -40.86 29.43 15.41
CA GLU A 643 -41.73 29.38 14.24
C GLU A 643 -40.96 29.65 12.93
N ASP A 644 -40.04 30.62 12.92
CA ASP A 644 -39.24 30.94 11.74
C ASP A 644 -38.20 29.85 11.43
N GLU A 645 -37.59 29.24 12.47
CA GLU A 645 -36.69 28.10 12.29
C GLU A 645 -37.41 26.87 11.75
N PHE A 646 -38.68 26.62 12.13
CA PHE A 646 -39.49 25.54 11.57
C PHE A 646 -39.80 25.73 10.08
N VAL A 647 -40.11 26.98 9.67
CA VAL A 647 -40.33 27.30 8.25
C VAL A 647 -39.05 27.11 7.45
N ASP A 648 -37.90 27.57 7.98
CA ASP A 648 -36.60 27.44 7.33
C ASP A 648 -36.12 25.97 7.29
N GLU A 649 -36.44 25.14 8.29
CA GLU A 649 -36.14 23.69 8.28
C GLU A 649 -36.80 22.98 7.09
N VAL A 650 -38.03 23.37 6.73
CA VAL A 650 -38.76 22.76 5.61
C VAL A 650 -38.38 23.40 4.28
N GLN A 651 -38.39 24.73 4.16
CA GLN A 651 -38.12 25.45 2.90
C GLN A 651 -36.63 25.54 2.54
N GLY A 652 -35.76 25.61 3.55
CA GLY A 652 -34.30 25.64 3.44
C GLY A 652 -33.65 24.26 3.30
N SER A 653 -34.44 23.18 3.22
CA SER A 653 -33.98 21.79 3.11
C SER A 653 -33.19 21.44 1.83
N GLY A 654 -33.10 22.37 0.87
CA GLY A 654 -32.45 22.15 -0.44
C GLY A 654 -33.31 21.36 -1.43
N VAL A 655 -34.55 21.03 -1.06
CA VAL A 655 -35.58 20.38 -1.87
C VAL A 655 -36.53 21.44 -2.44
N LEU A 656 -37.06 21.22 -3.64
CA LEU A 656 -38.06 22.13 -4.20
C LEU A 656 -39.39 21.95 -3.44
N VAL A 657 -39.74 22.92 -2.60
CA VAL A 657 -40.95 22.91 -1.76
C VAL A 657 -41.92 24.00 -2.23
N TYR A 658 -43.18 23.64 -2.43
CA TYR A 658 -44.24 24.55 -2.91
C TYR A 658 -45.17 25.05 -1.80
N LEU A 659 -44.99 24.59 -0.56
CA LEU A 659 -45.78 25.05 0.59
C LEU A 659 -45.41 26.47 0.98
N SER A 660 -46.43 27.32 1.18
CA SER A 660 -46.25 28.70 1.64
C SER A 660 -45.76 28.76 3.09
N ALA A 661 -45.07 29.85 3.44
CA ALA A 661 -44.66 30.08 4.84
C ALA A 661 -45.87 30.19 5.77
N THR A 662 -46.97 30.81 5.32
CA THR A 662 -48.23 30.92 6.07
C THR A 662 -48.80 29.55 6.44
N TRP A 663 -48.78 28.60 5.50
CA TRP A 663 -49.26 27.23 5.71
C TRP A 663 -48.40 26.49 6.74
N LEU A 664 -47.07 26.63 6.65
CA LEU A 664 -46.12 26.00 7.60
C LEU A 664 -46.21 26.59 9.00
N ARG A 665 -46.43 27.91 9.12
CA ARG A 665 -46.67 28.58 10.41
C ARG A 665 -47.94 28.07 11.09
N GLU A 666 -49.03 27.92 10.34
CA GLU A 666 -50.26 27.35 10.90
C GLU A 666 -50.05 25.88 11.34
N LEU A 667 -49.32 25.08 10.55
CA LEU A 667 -48.96 23.71 10.94
C LEU A 667 -48.16 23.68 12.26
N TYR A 668 -47.18 24.57 12.41
CA TYR A 668 -46.39 24.72 13.64
C TYR A 668 -47.28 25.04 14.85
N GLN A 669 -48.23 25.96 14.72
CA GLN A 669 -49.19 26.30 15.78
C GLN A 669 -50.08 25.11 16.16
N GLN A 670 -50.51 24.31 15.18
CA GLN A 670 -51.29 23.09 15.45
C GLN A 670 -50.48 22.02 16.20
N VAL A 671 -49.20 21.86 15.87
CA VAL A 671 -48.27 20.95 16.57
C VAL A 671 -48.04 21.38 18.02
N LEU A 672 -47.92 22.68 18.28
CA LEU A 672 -47.81 23.20 19.66
C LEU A 672 -49.07 22.95 20.49
N ALA A 673 -50.25 23.00 19.85
CA ALA A 673 -51.53 22.84 20.53
C ALA A 673 -51.88 21.37 20.81
N THR A 674 -51.35 20.41 20.05
CA THR A 674 -51.76 19.00 20.13
C THR A 674 -50.57 18.04 20.07
N ASP A 675 -50.47 17.12 21.04
CA ASP A 675 -49.54 15.99 20.96
C ASP A 675 -49.99 14.99 19.88
N LEU A 676 -49.36 15.07 18.71
CA LEU A 676 -49.59 14.17 17.58
C LEU A 676 -49.12 12.73 17.84
N LEU A 677 -48.26 12.49 18.84
CA LEU A 677 -47.68 11.18 19.13
C LEU A 677 -48.28 10.54 20.40
N LYS A 678 -49.34 11.10 20.98
CA LYS A 678 -49.96 10.64 22.24
C LYS A 678 -50.27 9.14 22.28
N ASP A 679 -50.68 8.56 21.15
CA ASP A 679 -51.13 7.16 21.04
C ASP A 679 -49.95 6.20 20.79
N VAL A 680 -48.73 6.71 20.60
CA VAL A 680 -47.51 5.90 20.47
C VAL A 680 -47.00 5.56 21.88
N ALA A 681 -47.19 4.30 22.29
CA ALA A 681 -46.97 3.83 23.65
C ALA A 681 -45.50 3.53 24.00
N SER A 682 -44.66 3.14 23.03
CA SER A 682 -43.30 2.64 23.29
C SER A 682 -42.23 3.53 22.67
N ALA A 683 -41.18 3.86 23.43
CA ALA A 683 -39.97 4.53 22.93
C ALA A 683 -39.20 3.69 21.90
N GLU A 684 -39.47 2.38 21.83
CA GLU A 684 -38.86 1.44 20.88
C GLU A 684 -39.64 1.31 19.56
N HIS A 685 -40.64 2.15 19.32
CA HIS A 685 -41.47 2.07 18.12
C HIS A 685 -40.69 2.51 16.86
N PRO A 686 -40.85 1.84 15.69
CA PRO A 686 -40.15 2.18 14.45
C PRO A 686 -40.31 3.64 14.01
N LEU A 687 -41.48 4.24 14.23
CA LEU A 687 -41.71 5.68 14.01
C LEU A 687 -40.78 6.57 14.85
N ILE A 688 -40.55 6.23 16.12
CA ILE A 688 -39.66 7.01 17.00
C ILE A 688 -38.20 6.80 16.61
N HIS A 689 -37.83 5.57 16.22
CA HIS A 689 -36.51 5.26 15.68
C HIS A 689 -36.22 6.06 14.40
N LEU A 690 -37.15 6.06 13.43
CA LEU A 690 -37.04 6.85 12.19
C LEU A 690 -36.88 8.35 12.46
N LEU A 691 -37.73 8.92 13.33
CA LEU A 691 -37.67 10.34 13.68
C LEU A 691 -36.40 10.70 14.46
N SER A 692 -35.93 9.82 15.36
CA SER A 692 -34.72 10.06 16.15
C SER A 692 -33.47 9.94 15.28
N ASP A 693 -33.47 8.99 14.32
CA ASP A 693 -32.37 8.74 13.40
C ASP A 693 -32.20 9.85 12.37
N LEU A 694 -33.28 10.29 11.74
CA LEU A 694 -33.25 11.37 10.77
C LEU A 694 -33.14 12.76 11.45
N GLY A 695 -33.65 12.89 12.67
CA GLY A 695 -33.67 14.14 13.44
C GLY A 695 -32.45 14.37 14.33
N GLY A 696 -31.52 13.41 14.38
CA GLY A 696 -30.27 13.52 15.13
C GLY A 696 -30.45 13.56 16.66
N LEU A 697 -31.52 12.96 17.20
CA LEU A 697 -31.89 13.12 18.61
C LEU A 697 -31.11 12.24 19.61
N ASP A 698 -30.38 11.24 19.13
CA ASP A 698 -29.57 10.33 19.98
C ASP A 698 -28.05 10.55 19.80
N GLN A 699 -27.24 10.06 20.74
CA GLN A 699 -25.78 10.30 20.71
C GLN A 699 -25.00 9.35 19.77
N SER A 700 -25.65 8.29 19.28
CA SER A 700 -24.98 7.30 18.42
C SER A 700 -24.83 7.82 16.99
N PRO A 701 -23.65 7.65 16.35
CA PRO A 701 -23.45 8.05 14.97
C PRO A 701 -24.14 7.11 13.96
N VAL A 702 -24.72 5.98 14.39
CA VAL A 702 -25.28 4.93 13.53
C VAL A 702 -26.79 4.74 13.74
N MET A 703 -27.54 4.48 12.68
CA MET A 703 -28.99 4.20 12.74
C MET A 703 -29.33 3.03 13.67
N SER A 704 -30.46 3.16 14.36
CA SER A 704 -30.98 2.20 15.34
C SER A 704 -31.19 0.79 14.78
N ASP A 705 -31.78 0.65 13.59
CA ASP A 705 -32.01 -0.64 12.93
C ASP A 705 -30.71 -1.36 12.58
N TRP A 706 -29.66 -0.60 12.22
CA TRP A 706 -28.35 -1.18 11.98
C TRP A 706 -27.70 -1.65 13.29
N GLN A 707 -27.86 -0.92 14.38
CA GLN A 707 -27.34 -1.37 15.68
C GLN A 707 -27.98 -2.71 16.08
N LYS A 708 -29.28 -2.87 15.83
CA LYS A 708 -30.02 -4.13 16.05
C LYS A 708 -29.49 -5.24 15.14
N LEU A 709 -29.33 -4.98 13.84
CA LEU A 709 -28.75 -5.93 12.87
C LEU A 709 -27.30 -6.30 13.21
N LYS A 710 -26.48 -5.34 13.68
CA LYS A 710 -25.11 -5.57 14.11
C LYS A 710 -25.06 -6.45 15.35
N GLN A 711 -25.92 -6.20 16.34
CA GLN A 711 -26.03 -7.08 17.51
C GLN A 711 -26.38 -8.50 17.10
N VAL A 712 -27.36 -8.69 16.20
CA VAL A 712 -27.73 -10.01 15.67
C VAL A 712 -26.58 -10.64 14.87
N SER A 713 -25.89 -9.88 14.01
CA SER A 713 -24.72 -10.36 13.27
C SER A 713 -23.55 -10.74 14.19
N MET A 714 -23.33 -10.00 15.27
CA MET A 714 -22.33 -10.31 16.29
C MET A 714 -22.65 -11.64 17.00
N PHE A 715 -23.93 -11.95 17.26
CA PHE A 715 -24.32 -13.25 17.80
C PHE A 715 -23.94 -14.43 16.89
N TYR A 716 -24.03 -14.28 15.56
CA TYR A 716 -23.64 -15.32 14.60
C TYR A 716 -22.13 -15.36 14.30
N ASN A 717 -21.41 -14.23 14.43
CA ASN A 717 -19.97 -14.11 14.15
C ASN A 717 -19.06 -14.28 15.38
N ASN A 718 -19.61 -14.65 16.54
CA ASN A 718 -18.89 -14.83 17.82
C ASN A 718 -17.78 -15.90 17.84
N ALA A 719 -17.42 -16.49 16.69
CA ALA A 719 -16.36 -17.49 16.59
C ALA A 719 -14.92 -16.91 16.59
N ASN A 720 -14.71 -15.60 16.34
CA ASN A 720 -13.38 -15.03 16.11
C ASN A 720 -13.00 -13.88 17.08
N ASN A 721 -13.04 -14.13 18.40
CA ASN A 721 -12.56 -13.18 19.41
C ASN A 721 -11.09 -13.38 19.81
N SER A 722 -10.25 -13.94 18.93
CA SER A 722 -8.82 -14.10 19.27
C SER A 722 -8.14 -12.74 19.43
N PRO A 723 -7.21 -12.58 20.39
CA PRO A 723 -6.48 -11.32 20.57
C PRO A 723 -5.66 -10.96 19.31
N GLN A 724 -5.17 -11.96 18.57
CA GLN A 724 -4.50 -11.78 17.28
C GLN A 724 -5.42 -11.16 16.22
N TYR A 725 -6.68 -11.58 16.16
CA TYR A 725 -7.67 -10.99 15.25
C TYR A 725 -8.01 -9.55 15.65
N GLN A 726 -8.22 -9.30 16.94
CA GLN A 726 -8.47 -7.95 17.43
C GLN A 726 -7.28 -7.00 17.16
N ALA A 727 -6.06 -7.52 17.26
CA ALA A 727 -4.85 -6.79 16.90
C ALA A 727 -4.76 -6.54 15.38
N SER A 728 -5.12 -7.53 14.53
CA SER A 728 -5.08 -7.37 13.08
C SER A 728 -6.05 -6.30 12.58
N LEU A 729 -7.23 -6.14 13.21
CA LEU A 729 -8.17 -5.06 12.90
C LEU A 729 -7.59 -3.67 13.19
N ARG A 730 -6.93 -3.49 14.34
CA ARG A 730 -6.27 -2.21 14.69
C ARG A 730 -5.15 -1.87 13.71
N TRP A 731 -4.37 -2.87 13.33
CA TRP A 731 -3.36 -2.76 12.30
C TRP A 731 -3.90 -2.34 10.94
N ALA A 732 -4.93 -3.05 10.47
CA ALA A 732 -5.56 -2.73 9.20
C ALA A 732 -6.15 -1.31 9.23
N ARG A 733 -6.70 -0.88 10.36
CA ARG A 733 -7.21 0.50 10.56
C ARG A 733 -6.11 1.55 10.53
N ARG A 734 -4.97 1.32 11.20
CA ARG A 734 -3.80 2.21 11.16
C ARG A 734 -3.28 2.39 9.74
N ILE A 735 -3.13 1.30 9.00
CA ILE A 735 -2.64 1.34 7.61
C ILE A 735 -3.67 2.02 6.70
N LEU A 736 -4.93 1.62 6.75
CA LEU A 736 -5.97 2.17 5.86
C LEU A 736 -6.16 3.68 6.07
N THR A 737 -6.13 4.15 7.31
CA THR A 737 -6.23 5.60 7.60
C THR A 737 -4.99 6.36 7.14
N CYS A 738 -3.80 5.74 7.20
CA CYS A 738 -2.56 6.34 6.70
C CYS A 738 -2.53 6.52 5.18
N ILE A 739 -3.06 5.55 4.43
CA ILE A 739 -2.99 5.54 2.96
C ILE A 739 -4.21 6.16 2.28
N TRP A 740 -5.24 6.54 3.04
CA TRP A 740 -6.57 6.86 2.52
C TRP A 740 -6.55 7.89 1.38
N ASP A 741 -5.91 9.04 1.60
CA ASP A 741 -5.92 10.14 0.64
C ASP A 741 -5.14 9.79 -0.62
N SER A 742 -3.97 9.16 -0.48
CA SER A 742 -3.16 8.68 -1.61
C SER A 742 -3.90 7.59 -2.40
N MET A 743 -4.58 6.67 -1.74
CA MET A 743 -5.41 5.63 -2.37
C MET A 743 -6.54 6.26 -3.21
N VAL A 744 -7.28 7.20 -2.61
CA VAL A 744 -8.37 7.93 -3.29
C VAL A 744 -7.82 8.67 -4.51
N THR A 745 -6.67 9.34 -4.39
CA THR A 745 -6.01 10.01 -5.51
C THR A 745 -5.64 9.04 -6.62
N VAL A 746 -4.98 7.92 -6.30
CA VAL A 746 -4.53 6.92 -7.29
C VAL A 746 -5.71 6.34 -8.07
N PHE A 747 -6.81 5.99 -7.40
CA PHE A 747 -8.02 5.51 -8.07
C PHE A 747 -8.79 6.61 -8.81
N SER A 748 -8.68 7.88 -8.41
CA SER A 748 -9.36 8.98 -9.10
C SER A 748 -8.84 9.23 -10.52
N VAL A 749 -7.55 8.97 -10.78
CA VAL A 749 -6.91 9.30 -12.05
C VAL A 749 -7.52 8.52 -13.23
N PRO A 750 -7.67 7.17 -13.18
CA PRO A 750 -8.33 6.44 -14.25
C PRO A 750 -9.83 6.74 -14.36
N LEU A 751 -10.50 7.00 -13.23
CA LEU A 751 -11.96 7.24 -13.17
C LEU A 751 -12.40 8.59 -13.74
N THR A 752 -11.57 9.62 -13.65
CA THR A 752 -11.86 10.98 -14.16
C THR A 752 -11.49 11.16 -15.64
N GLY A 753 -10.92 10.13 -16.26
CA GLY A 753 -10.59 10.07 -17.67
C GLY A 753 -9.33 10.85 -18.04
N TYR A 754 -8.68 10.39 -19.12
CA TYR A 754 -7.51 11.04 -19.74
C TYR A 754 -7.91 12.39 -20.36
N ARG A 755 -8.09 13.44 -19.54
CA ARG A 755 -8.18 14.82 -20.01
C ARG A 755 -6.79 15.30 -20.40
N ASN A 756 -6.32 14.86 -21.57
CA ASN A 756 -5.26 15.60 -22.26
C ASN A 756 -5.77 17.05 -22.37
N LYS A 757 -5.18 17.96 -21.59
CA LYS A 757 -5.24 19.39 -21.90
C LYS A 757 -4.78 19.48 -23.36
N LYS A 758 -5.72 19.76 -24.26
CA LYS A 758 -5.42 19.93 -25.68
C LYS A 758 -4.42 21.08 -25.80
N HIS A 759 -3.13 20.77 -25.87
CA HIS A 759 -2.21 21.65 -26.56
C HIS A 759 -2.70 21.71 -28.01
N LYS A 760 -3.15 22.90 -28.42
CA LYS A 760 -3.53 23.22 -29.79
C LYS A 760 -2.31 22.99 -30.69
N LEU A 761 -2.20 21.82 -31.30
CA LEU A 761 -1.45 21.65 -32.54
C LEU A 761 -2.30 20.85 -33.51
N ARG A 762 -2.86 21.58 -34.50
CA ARG A 762 -3.43 21.03 -35.72
C ARG A 762 -2.29 20.41 -36.54
N GLY A 763 -2.50 19.25 -37.16
CA GLY A 763 -1.60 18.76 -38.21
C GLY A 763 -1.69 17.25 -38.51
N ILE A 764 -2.68 16.86 -39.32
CA ILE A 764 -2.63 15.81 -40.36
C ILE A 764 -1.69 14.61 -40.12
N ILE A 765 -2.12 13.57 -39.39
CA ILE A 765 -1.82 12.13 -39.64
C ILE A 765 -2.93 11.26 -38.99
N THR A 766 -4.11 11.12 -39.62
CA THR A 766 -5.32 10.56 -38.99
C THR A 766 -5.72 9.13 -39.37
N THR A 767 -4.82 8.28 -39.87
CA THR A 767 -5.22 6.91 -40.28
C THR A 767 -4.40 5.74 -39.71
N LYS A 768 -3.23 5.97 -39.10
CA LYS A 768 -2.48 4.91 -38.37
C LYS A 768 -2.51 5.03 -36.83
N ILE A 769 -3.12 6.09 -36.28
CA ILE A 769 -3.19 6.38 -34.84
C ILE A 769 -4.42 5.73 -34.15
N ASN A 770 -5.45 5.33 -34.91
CA ASN A 770 -6.69 4.79 -34.35
C ASN A 770 -6.57 3.38 -33.77
N THR A 771 -5.64 2.54 -34.25
CA THR A 771 -5.40 1.19 -33.70
C THR A 771 -4.60 1.21 -32.40
N LEU A 772 -3.66 2.14 -32.25
CA LEU A 772 -2.94 2.36 -30.98
C LEU A 772 -3.87 2.96 -29.91
N GLY A 773 -4.79 3.84 -30.33
CA GLY A 773 -5.84 4.40 -29.48
C GLY A 773 -6.83 3.35 -28.98
N LYS A 774 -7.18 2.35 -29.79
CA LYS A 774 -8.05 1.23 -29.37
C LYS A 774 -7.39 0.35 -28.30
N LYS A 775 -6.13 -0.07 -28.46
CA LYS A 775 -5.41 -0.86 -27.44
C LYS A 775 -5.25 -0.09 -26.13
N LYS A 776 -4.88 1.20 -26.20
CA LYS A 776 -4.81 2.05 -25.01
C LYS A 776 -6.18 2.20 -24.35
N ARG A 777 -7.25 2.41 -25.12
CA ARG A 777 -8.62 2.51 -24.58
C ARG A 777 -9.05 1.25 -23.84
N ILE A 778 -8.83 0.06 -24.42
CA ILE A 778 -9.14 -1.23 -23.78
C ILE A 778 -8.34 -1.40 -22.48
N ALA A 779 -7.05 -1.05 -22.48
CA ALA A 779 -6.22 -1.09 -21.27
C ALA A 779 -6.72 -0.13 -20.19
N TRP A 780 -7.15 1.08 -20.56
CA TRP A 780 -7.76 2.06 -19.65
C TRP A 780 -9.12 1.62 -19.12
N GLU A 781 -9.93 0.93 -19.93
CA GLU A 781 -11.20 0.32 -19.50
C GLU A 781 -10.94 -0.79 -18.46
N GLY A 782 -9.96 -1.66 -18.68
CA GLY A 782 -9.53 -2.66 -17.69
C GLY A 782 -9.05 -2.02 -16.38
N LEU A 783 -8.28 -0.93 -16.47
CA LEU A 783 -7.81 -0.18 -15.31
C LEU A 783 -8.96 0.47 -14.53
N THR A 784 -9.99 0.94 -15.23
CA THR A 784 -11.20 1.51 -14.64
C THR A 784 -11.94 0.45 -13.82
N ILE A 785 -12.11 -0.76 -14.37
CA ILE A 785 -12.73 -1.89 -13.65
C ILE A 785 -11.94 -2.19 -12.37
N GLN A 786 -10.61 -2.27 -12.46
CA GLN A 786 -9.75 -2.56 -11.31
C GLN A 786 -9.83 -1.46 -10.23
N CYS A 787 -9.96 -0.19 -10.62
CA CYS A 787 -10.18 0.91 -9.67
C CYS A 787 -11.53 0.79 -8.96
N LEU A 788 -12.60 0.42 -9.68
CA LEU A 788 -13.92 0.21 -9.10
C LEU A 788 -13.91 -0.97 -8.12
N GLU A 789 -13.30 -2.10 -8.49
CA GLU A 789 -13.12 -3.24 -7.60
C GLU A 789 -12.26 -2.88 -6.37
N GLY A 790 -11.21 -2.07 -6.55
CA GLY A 790 -10.39 -1.54 -5.46
C GLY A 790 -11.20 -0.67 -4.50
N LEU A 791 -12.04 0.24 -5.02
CA LEU A 791 -12.95 1.05 -4.21
C LEU A 791 -13.99 0.19 -3.48
N HIS A 792 -14.46 -0.91 -4.09
CA HIS A 792 -15.34 -1.86 -3.43
C HIS A 792 -14.69 -2.51 -2.22
N LYS A 793 -13.45 -2.98 -2.38
CA LYS A 793 -12.65 -3.55 -1.29
C LYS A 793 -12.42 -2.52 -0.18
N ALA A 794 -12.04 -1.29 -0.54
CA ALA A 794 -11.87 -0.21 0.42
C ALA A 794 -13.15 0.06 1.22
N ALA A 795 -14.32 0.07 0.58
CA ALA A 795 -15.61 0.23 1.27
C ALA A 795 -15.90 -0.93 2.24
N ARG A 796 -15.72 -2.19 1.82
CA ARG A 796 -15.94 -3.38 2.67
C ARG A 796 -15.00 -3.41 3.88
N ILE A 797 -13.73 -3.07 3.66
CA ILE A 797 -12.74 -2.96 4.75
C ILE A 797 -13.15 -1.82 5.69
N SER A 798 -13.54 -0.65 5.17
CA SER A 798 -14.02 0.46 5.99
C SER A 798 -15.22 0.12 6.86
N THR A 799 -16.19 -0.64 6.34
CA THR A 799 -17.34 -1.15 7.14
C THR A 799 -16.85 -2.05 8.28
N THR A 800 -15.94 -2.99 7.97
CA THR A 800 -15.38 -3.91 8.97
C THR A 800 -14.61 -3.16 10.06
N LEU A 801 -13.86 -2.12 9.66
CA LEU A 801 -13.01 -1.33 10.55
C LEU A 801 -13.73 -0.17 11.22
N SER A 802 -15.03 0.07 10.98
CA SER A 802 -15.79 1.21 11.49
C SER A 802 -15.25 2.59 11.04
N LEU A 803 -14.91 2.72 9.76
CA LEU A 803 -14.41 3.95 9.09
C LEU A 803 -15.44 4.52 8.10
N GLN A 804 -16.73 4.44 8.43
CA GLN A 804 -17.82 4.83 7.54
C GLN A 804 -17.77 6.31 7.10
N ASN A 805 -17.25 7.20 7.96
CA ASN A 805 -17.11 8.64 7.66
C ASN A 805 -16.27 8.91 6.41
N ARG A 806 -15.32 8.02 6.12
CA ARG A 806 -14.43 8.12 4.97
C ARG A 806 -15.09 7.61 3.68
N CYS A 807 -16.14 6.78 3.74
CA CYS A 807 -16.85 6.27 2.56
C CYS A 807 -17.51 7.37 1.70
N SER A 808 -17.70 8.57 2.26
CA SER A 808 -18.15 9.75 1.51
C SER A 808 -17.27 10.09 0.31
N SER A 809 -15.94 9.96 0.43
CA SER A 809 -15.01 10.22 -0.68
C SER A 809 -15.12 9.15 -1.78
N ILE A 810 -15.37 7.89 -1.41
CA ILE A 810 -15.62 6.79 -2.35
C ILE A 810 -16.91 7.08 -3.13
N LEU A 811 -17.99 7.44 -2.43
CA LEU A 811 -19.28 7.79 -3.05
C LEU A 811 -19.15 8.98 -4.01
N ALA A 812 -18.40 10.01 -3.62
CA ALA A 812 -18.14 11.17 -4.47
C ALA A 812 -17.40 10.78 -5.76
N LEU A 813 -16.38 9.90 -5.67
CA LEU A 813 -15.67 9.39 -6.84
C LEU A 813 -16.57 8.56 -7.76
N LEU A 814 -17.41 7.69 -7.19
CA LEU A 814 -18.36 6.88 -7.96
C LEU A 814 -19.40 7.74 -8.67
N ALA A 815 -19.98 8.72 -7.96
CA ALA A 815 -20.93 9.68 -8.54
C ALA A 815 -20.30 10.47 -9.69
N ASN A 816 -19.08 10.99 -9.49
CA ASN A 816 -18.34 11.71 -10.55
C ASN A 816 -18.04 10.80 -11.76
N SER A 817 -17.67 9.54 -11.52
CA SER A 817 -17.43 8.57 -12.60
C SER A 817 -18.71 8.30 -13.41
N ALA A 818 -19.86 8.16 -12.75
CA ALA A 818 -21.14 7.92 -13.39
C ALA A 818 -21.62 9.13 -14.24
N ILE A 819 -21.40 10.36 -13.75
CA ILE A 819 -21.78 11.61 -14.44
C ILE A 819 -20.92 11.86 -15.69
N SER A 820 -19.68 11.38 -15.70
CA SER A 820 -18.70 11.67 -16.76
C SER A 820 -18.94 10.93 -18.10
N GLN A 821 -20.00 10.11 -18.23
CA GLN A 821 -20.23 9.28 -19.41
C GLN A 821 -21.12 9.92 -20.50
N PRO A 822 -20.86 9.65 -21.80
CA PRO A 822 -21.66 10.19 -22.89
C PRO A 822 -23.08 9.59 -22.91
N ALA A 823 -24.09 10.45 -23.05
CA ALA A 823 -25.52 10.15 -22.91
C ALA A 823 -26.09 9.01 -23.79
N ASN A 824 -25.36 8.54 -24.81
CA ASN A 824 -25.85 7.56 -25.80
C ASN A 824 -24.97 6.29 -25.92
N GLY A 825 -24.07 6.01 -24.98
CA GLY A 825 -23.28 4.76 -24.95
C GLY A 825 -24.03 3.63 -24.24
N LYS A 826 -23.99 2.40 -24.77
CA LYS A 826 -24.43 1.20 -24.04
C LYS A 826 -23.77 1.19 -22.66
N ILE A 827 -24.56 1.01 -21.60
CA ILE A 827 -24.10 0.89 -20.22
C ILE A 827 -22.98 -0.15 -20.17
N LEU A 828 -21.73 0.27 -19.91
CA LEU A 828 -20.60 -0.64 -19.73
C LEU A 828 -20.82 -1.53 -18.50
N SER A 829 -20.30 -2.77 -18.52
CA SER A 829 -20.31 -3.71 -17.38
C SER A 829 -19.76 -3.12 -16.08
N THR A 830 -18.94 -2.07 -16.18
CA THR A 830 -18.48 -1.24 -15.06
C THR A 830 -19.61 -0.64 -14.21
N HIS A 831 -20.82 -0.47 -14.78
CA HIS A 831 -21.96 0.10 -14.08
C HIS A 831 -22.74 -0.90 -13.21
N ALA A 832 -22.70 -2.19 -13.52
CA ALA A 832 -23.30 -3.21 -12.65
C ALA A 832 -22.49 -3.29 -11.34
N LEU A 833 -21.16 -3.30 -11.46
CA LEU A 833 -20.24 -3.22 -10.33
C LEU A 833 -20.39 -1.90 -9.57
N SER A 834 -20.51 -0.76 -10.26
CA SER A 834 -20.72 0.53 -9.56
C SER A 834 -22.06 0.60 -8.82
N LEU A 835 -23.12 -0.08 -9.29
CA LEU A 835 -24.40 -0.21 -8.59
C LEU A 835 -24.28 -1.07 -7.32
N ASP A 836 -23.59 -2.22 -7.37
CA ASP A 836 -23.35 -3.06 -6.18
C ASP A 836 -22.44 -2.35 -5.15
N ILE A 837 -21.46 -1.58 -5.64
CA ILE A 837 -20.61 -0.74 -4.79
C ILE A 837 -21.42 0.41 -4.20
N LEU A 838 -22.31 1.03 -4.97
CA LEU A 838 -23.23 2.04 -4.47
C LEU A 838 -24.14 1.43 -3.41
N ILE A 839 -24.63 0.20 -3.54
CA ILE A 839 -25.43 -0.48 -2.50
C ILE A 839 -24.59 -0.74 -1.24
N SER A 840 -23.35 -1.22 -1.38
CA SER A 840 -22.46 -1.52 -0.25
C SER A 840 -21.95 -0.25 0.46
N ALA A 841 -21.56 0.77 -0.31
CA ALA A 841 -21.15 2.08 0.19
C ALA A 841 -22.35 2.88 0.70
N ARG A 842 -23.54 2.69 0.13
CA ARG A 842 -24.80 3.21 0.66
C ARG A 842 -25.17 2.49 1.94
N GLN A 843 -24.99 1.18 2.09
CA GLN A 843 -25.12 0.49 3.38
C GLN A 843 -24.15 1.08 4.40
N ALA A 844 -22.87 1.23 4.03
CA ALA A 844 -21.85 1.85 4.88
C ALA A 844 -22.10 3.34 5.19
N ALA A 845 -22.83 4.08 4.34
CA ALA A 845 -23.18 5.48 4.57
C ALA A 845 -24.56 5.66 5.25
N LEU A 846 -25.51 4.75 5.01
CA LEU A 846 -26.74 4.54 5.78
C LEU A 846 -26.39 4.27 7.24
N GLU A 847 -25.25 3.60 7.49
CA GLU A 847 -24.66 3.42 8.82
C GLU A 847 -24.23 4.72 9.51
N GLN A 848 -24.29 5.91 8.88
CA GLN A 848 -24.00 7.19 9.54
C GLN A 848 -25.16 8.19 9.47
N ARG A 849 -25.42 8.86 10.60
CA ARG A 849 -26.24 10.08 10.66
C ARG A 849 -25.53 11.23 9.96
N ASN A 850 -25.78 11.40 8.66
CA ASN A 850 -25.45 12.62 7.95
C ASN A 850 -26.73 13.35 7.57
N GLY A 851 -26.92 14.57 8.09
CA GLY A 851 -28.05 15.46 7.78
C GLY A 851 -28.17 15.87 6.30
N SER A 852 -27.25 15.43 5.44
CA SER A 852 -27.36 15.52 3.97
C SER A 852 -28.26 14.45 3.34
N PHE A 853 -28.88 13.58 4.16
CA PHE A 853 -29.71 12.46 3.72
C PHE A 853 -30.86 12.87 2.79
N LEU A 854 -31.50 14.01 3.04
CA LEU A 854 -32.58 14.52 2.18
C LEU A 854 -32.09 14.97 0.80
N GLN A 855 -30.87 15.50 0.72
CA GLN A 855 -30.33 16.09 -0.51
C GLN A 855 -29.83 15.03 -1.51
N ASN A 856 -29.30 13.90 -1.00
CA ASN A 856 -28.83 12.79 -1.82
C ASN A 856 -29.93 11.80 -2.23
N ARG A 857 -31.02 11.66 -1.45
CA ARG A 857 -32.13 10.73 -1.75
C ARG A 857 -32.98 11.22 -2.93
N ILE A 858 -33.24 12.53 -3.02
CA ILE A 858 -34.09 13.14 -4.07
C ILE A 858 -33.36 13.30 -5.41
N SER A 859 -32.03 13.38 -5.39
CA SER A 859 -31.22 13.39 -6.61
C SER A 859 -31.24 12.06 -7.37
N TYR A 860 -31.58 10.94 -6.70
CA TYR A 860 -31.51 9.59 -7.27
C TYR A 860 -32.80 9.13 -7.96
N GLU A 861 -34.00 9.58 -7.54
CA GLU A 861 -35.25 9.21 -8.24
C GLU A 861 -35.37 9.83 -9.63
N ARG A 862 -34.61 10.89 -9.93
CA ARG A 862 -34.49 11.43 -11.30
C ARG A 862 -33.73 10.52 -12.27
N GLY A 863 -33.02 9.50 -11.79
CA GLY A 863 -32.29 8.54 -12.63
C GLY A 863 -33.07 7.25 -12.94
N GLY A 864 -34.21 7.01 -12.29
CA GLY A 864 -34.95 5.74 -12.37
C GLY A 864 -36.32 5.80 -13.04
N LEU A 865 -36.90 6.98 -13.25
CA LEU A 865 -38.18 7.13 -13.96
C LEU A 865 -37.95 7.61 -15.40
N CYS A 866 -37.94 6.66 -16.32
CA CYS A 866 -38.14 6.93 -17.73
C CYS A 866 -39.47 7.71 -17.91
N PRO A 867 -39.51 8.83 -18.66
CA PRO A 867 -40.75 9.57 -18.87
C PRO A 867 -41.59 8.87 -19.94
N ALA A 868 -42.36 7.88 -19.52
CA ALA A 868 -43.41 7.29 -20.33
C ALA A 868 -44.70 7.32 -19.52
N VAL A 869 -45.47 8.39 -19.72
CA VAL A 869 -46.92 8.59 -19.51
C VAL A 869 -47.12 10.04 -19.06
N GLY A 870 -47.62 10.89 -19.97
CA GLY A 870 -47.89 12.30 -19.67
C GLY A 870 -47.64 13.30 -20.81
N ARG A 871 -47.75 12.89 -22.08
CA ARG A 871 -47.93 13.81 -23.21
C ARG A 871 -49.01 13.26 -24.15
N LYS A 872 -50.27 13.44 -23.77
CA LYS A 872 -51.44 13.53 -24.66
C LYS A 872 -52.44 14.40 -23.89
N TYR A 873 -53.08 15.33 -24.59
CA TYR A 873 -53.97 16.40 -24.09
C TYR A 873 -53.29 17.72 -23.71
N ALA A 874 -52.86 18.48 -24.72
CA ALA A 874 -52.95 19.94 -24.81
C ALA A 874 -52.19 20.44 -26.05
N ALA A 875 -52.69 20.14 -27.25
CA ALA A 875 -52.26 20.79 -28.49
C ALA A 875 -53.27 20.48 -29.61
N ASP A 876 -54.49 20.97 -29.44
CA ASP A 876 -55.44 21.21 -30.53
C ASP A 876 -56.21 22.45 -30.13
N TYR A 877 -55.74 23.61 -30.59
CA TYR A 877 -56.52 24.79 -31.00
C TYR A 877 -55.52 25.88 -31.44
N ASP A 878 -55.77 26.43 -32.63
CA ASP A 878 -55.20 27.64 -33.21
C ASP A 878 -53.80 27.58 -33.83
N ASN A 879 -53.72 27.17 -35.11
CA ASN A 879 -53.45 28.15 -36.17
C ASN A 879 -53.64 27.54 -37.57
N ASN A 880 -54.86 27.65 -38.08
CA ASN A 880 -55.12 27.76 -39.51
C ASN A 880 -54.96 29.25 -39.88
N ASN A 881 -53.98 29.60 -40.72
CA ASN A 881 -54.21 30.44 -41.91
C ASN A 881 -52.91 30.78 -42.67
N ASN A 882 -52.91 30.32 -43.92
CA ASN A 882 -52.42 30.96 -45.16
C ASN A 882 -50.90 31.20 -45.29
N ILE A 883 -50.19 30.50 -46.19
CA ILE A 883 -50.17 30.69 -47.67
C ILE A 883 -49.75 32.12 -48.04
N ILE A 884 -48.43 32.39 -48.03
CA ILE A 884 -47.50 32.67 -49.16
C ILE A 884 -46.12 32.95 -48.57
#